data_AF-A0A134C3Z9-F1
#
_entry.id   AF-A0A134C3Z9-F1
#
_cell.length_a   1.000
_cell.length_b   1.000
_cell.length_c   1.000
_cell.angle_alpha   90.00
_cell.angle_beta   90.00
_cell.angle_gamma   90.00
#
_symmetry.space_group_name_H-M   'P 1'
#
loop_
_entity.id
_entity.type
_entity.pdbx_description
1 polymer ?
#
loop_
_entity_poly.entity_id
_entity_poly.type
_entity_poly.pdbx_seq_one_letter_code
_entity_poly.pdbx_strand_id
1 'polypeptide(L)'
;MKRGGTMHKDPFEEYIRQGEASQYEKAQAWKTAIGLQAVDGLTPSTYLVDLAKKNIEGQMSLQVLHTLLENYYESYPNQEDRTAEADIVSLRMSELLLEKAFSFTPNEYLSIHRQLFTDIYAHAGSIRDYNITKKEWILDGDTVTYGSVSELGATLLYDIEQEKNFSYANLDMSETIRHLATFVARLWQIHVFGEGNTRTTAVFFIKYLRTLGFTVTNDMFADHAWYFRNALVRANYQNLKLGVYRTTEYLERFLQNLLLDESHLLSNRCMHIYSTNGNIQEESIQYNDNGYTISRDAISDYDATSESETVEDMRCHMENSTTVPEGRVSSLDEFALINKLTQHSIYNPTYVKVGVGDDCAVYDTPCDVDQLVSTDMMVEGIHFSESTTAPFDVGYRLGAANISDIAAMGGTPRHMVVSIAVPKGRHTSYVEEVYQGLHDICAEYSVNIIGGDTVSTEGPFVISATVFGDVPTNQSVLRSGAQDGDAVFITNYLGLSYVGLHSLLEGSEDYPVSRSVHQRPIPHVECGIIARDLGATSMNDISDGLSSELNEIANASQVTIFIDESALPIHPEVQAYCESHQMSPYLSMWTGGEDFQLVGTIPADKAEALPAETFTIIGYVKAGAAQVLVDHDGQWITVEPKGYNHLDKGIL
;
A
#
# COMPACT_ATOMS: atom_id res chain seq x y z
N MET A 1 -53.13 24.88 18.14
CA MET A 1 -53.33 24.28 16.80
C MET A 1 -52.50 23.01 16.74
N LYS A 2 -53.14 21.84 16.59
CA LYS A 2 -52.46 20.54 16.41
C LYS A 2 -51.67 20.58 15.10
N ARG A 3 -50.34 20.46 15.15
CA ARG A 3 -49.57 19.93 14.02
C ARG A 3 -49.34 18.45 14.32
N GLY A 4 -50.18 17.61 13.74
CA GLY A 4 -49.91 16.19 13.68
C GLY A 4 -48.73 15.99 12.75
N GLY A 5 -47.57 15.62 13.30
CA GLY A 5 -46.49 15.06 12.51
C GLY A 5 -46.93 13.70 12.00
N THR A 6 -47.02 13.56 10.69
CA THR A 6 -47.08 12.24 10.05
C THR A 6 -45.81 11.48 10.46
N MET A 7 -45.95 10.39 11.21
CA MET A 7 -44.89 9.39 11.33
C MET A 7 -44.47 9.02 9.91
N HIS A 8 -43.23 9.31 9.55
CA HIS A 8 -42.65 8.84 8.30
C HIS A 8 -42.60 7.31 8.41
N LYS A 9 -43.53 6.63 7.75
CA LYS A 9 -43.61 5.16 7.77
C LYS A 9 -42.41 4.63 6.98
N ASP A 10 -41.63 3.74 7.58
CA ASP A 10 -40.50 3.10 6.90
C ASP A 10 -41.02 2.42 5.61
N PRO A 11 -40.50 2.80 4.42
CA PRO A 11 -41.03 2.34 3.14
C PRO A 11 -40.84 0.83 2.91
N PHE A 12 -40.07 0.14 3.76
CA PHE A 12 -39.79 -1.30 3.67
C PHE A 12 -40.36 -2.12 4.84
N GLU A 13 -41.04 -1.48 5.80
CA GLU A 13 -41.53 -2.10 7.05
C GLU A 13 -42.41 -3.34 6.80
N GLU A 14 -43.19 -3.35 5.72
CA GLU A 14 -44.07 -4.46 5.35
C GLU A 14 -43.27 -5.71 4.93
N TYR A 15 -42.20 -5.54 4.14
CA TYR A 15 -41.33 -6.65 3.74
C TYR A 15 -40.52 -7.19 4.91
N ILE A 16 -40.12 -6.32 5.84
CA ILE A 16 -39.37 -6.71 7.05
C ILE A 16 -40.25 -7.52 8.01
N ARG A 17 -41.55 -7.19 8.12
CA ARG A 17 -42.48 -7.90 9.03
C ARG A 17 -43.14 -9.13 8.42
N GLN A 18 -43.38 -9.14 7.11
CA GLN A 18 -44.27 -10.12 6.46
C GLN A 18 -43.71 -10.74 5.18
N GLY A 19 -42.51 -10.33 4.72
CA GLY A 19 -41.89 -10.83 3.50
C GLY A 19 -41.25 -12.22 3.64
N GLU A 20 -41.03 -12.89 2.51
CA GLU A 20 -40.25 -14.13 2.44
C GLU A 20 -38.76 -13.87 2.74
N ALA A 21 -37.98 -14.90 3.11
CA ALA A 21 -36.59 -14.74 3.56
C ALA A 21 -35.70 -13.90 2.62
N SER A 22 -35.84 -14.06 1.30
CA SER A 22 -35.08 -13.27 0.32
C SER A 22 -35.54 -11.81 0.25
N GLN A 23 -36.84 -11.55 0.45
CA GLN A 23 -37.38 -10.19 0.48
C GLN A 23 -36.96 -9.47 1.76
N TYR A 24 -36.94 -10.18 2.89
CA TYR A 24 -36.45 -9.68 4.16
C TYR A 24 -34.97 -9.24 4.06
N GLU A 25 -34.10 -10.09 3.51
CA GLU A 25 -32.66 -9.80 3.37
C GLU A 25 -32.41 -8.57 2.47
N LYS A 26 -33.10 -8.49 1.32
CA LYS A 26 -33.04 -7.31 0.44
C LYS A 26 -33.58 -6.05 1.11
N ALA A 27 -34.70 -6.15 1.80
CA ALA A 27 -35.31 -5.01 2.49
C ALA A 27 -34.37 -4.46 3.58
N GLN A 28 -33.69 -5.34 4.33
CA GLN A 28 -32.68 -4.95 5.31
C GLN A 28 -31.46 -4.28 4.67
N ALA A 29 -30.95 -4.82 3.56
CA ALA A 29 -29.83 -4.21 2.83
C ALA A 29 -30.18 -2.80 2.32
N TRP A 30 -31.34 -2.64 1.69
CA TRP A 30 -31.82 -1.35 1.19
C TRP A 30 -32.10 -0.34 2.31
N LYS A 31 -32.73 -0.78 3.41
CA LYS A 31 -33.00 0.09 4.56
C LYS A 31 -31.71 0.67 5.13
N THR A 32 -30.69 -0.15 5.37
CA THR A 32 -29.38 0.31 5.84
C THR A 32 -28.71 1.24 4.86
N ALA A 33 -28.70 0.86 3.58
CA ALA A 33 -28.01 1.62 2.55
C ALA A 33 -28.55 3.04 2.43
N ILE A 34 -29.87 3.19 2.49
CA ILE A 34 -30.57 4.48 2.47
C ILE A 34 -30.33 5.25 3.77
N GLY A 35 -30.47 4.60 4.94
CA GLY A 35 -30.32 5.27 6.22
C GLY A 35 -28.89 5.78 6.49
N LEU A 36 -27.87 5.06 6.03
CA LEU A 36 -26.47 5.48 6.15
C LEU A 36 -26.13 6.76 5.37
N GLN A 37 -26.96 7.19 4.41
CA GLN A 37 -26.77 8.47 3.73
C GLN A 37 -26.98 9.67 4.67
N ALA A 38 -27.77 9.50 5.74
CA ALA A 38 -28.01 10.55 6.73
C ALA A 38 -26.74 10.99 7.48
N VAL A 39 -25.66 10.19 7.46
CA VAL A 39 -24.35 10.58 8.02
C VAL A 39 -23.86 11.90 7.44
N ASP A 40 -24.04 12.10 6.13
CA ASP A 40 -23.57 13.27 5.40
C ASP A 40 -24.70 14.26 5.09
N GLY A 41 -25.84 14.10 5.79
CA GLY A 41 -27.04 14.92 5.61
C GLY A 41 -27.77 14.66 4.28
N LEU A 42 -27.49 13.52 3.64
CA LEU A 42 -28.04 13.18 2.33
C LEU A 42 -29.37 12.43 2.47
N THR A 43 -30.28 12.69 1.53
CA THR A 43 -31.57 12.01 1.45
C THR A 43 -31.74 11.42 0.06
N PRO A 44 -31.91 10.09 -0.06
CA PRO A 44 -32.20 9.45 -1.34
C PRO A 44 -33.53 9.91 -1.95
N SER A 45 -33.62 9.84 -3.28
CA SER A 45 -34.81 10.22 -4.03
C SER A 45 -35.95 9.23 -3.82
N THR A 46 -37.19 9.71 -4.00
CA THR A 46 -38.36 8.83 -4.04
C THR A 46 -38.29 7.84 -5.21
N TYR A 47 -37.60 8.20 -6.30
CA TYR A 47 -37.41 7.34 -7.45
C TYR A 47 -36.58 6.10 -7.10
N LEU A 48 -35.45 6.27 -6.40
CA LEU A 48 -34.67 5.13 -5.90
C LEU A 48 -35.51 4.26 -4.95
N VAL A 49 -36.24 4.86 -4.02
CA VAL A 49 -37.08 4.11 -3.06
C VAL A 49 -38.09 3.22 -3.79
N ASP A 50 -38.71 3.71 -4.87
CA ASP A 50 -39.65 2.93 -5.66
C ASP A 50 -38.95 1.84 -6.50
N LEU A 51 -37.74 2.07 -6.99
CA LEU A 51 -36.94 1.04 -7.64
C LEU A 51 -36.48 -0.05 -6.66
N ALA A 52 -36.06 0.33 -5.46
CA ALA A 52 -35.67 -0.59 -4.38
C ALA A 52 -36.83 -1.54 -4.02
N LYS A 53 -38.07 -1.03 -3.91
CA LYS A 53 -39.26 -1.87 -3.70
C LYS A 53 -39.43 -2.92 -4.80
N LYS A 54 -39.30 -2.53 -6.07
CA LYS A 54 -39.38 -3.46 -7.21
C LYS A 54 -38.26 -4.51 -7.17
N ASN A 55 -37.07 -4.14 -6.73
CA ASN A 55 -35.96 -5.07 -6.54
C ASN A 55 -36.21 -6.07 -5.39
N ILE A 56 -36.77 -5.61 -4.27
CA ILE A 56 -37.18 -6.43 -3.13
C ILE A 56 -38.25 -7.43 -3.57
N GLU A 57 -39.27 -6.97 -4.31
CA GLU A 57 -40.35 -7.80 -4.86
C GLU A 57 -39.89 -8.78 -5.96
N GLY A 58 -38.63 -8.71 -6.40
CA GLY A 58 -38.07 -9.57 -7.44
C GLY A 58 -38.50 -9.21 -8.86
N GLN A 59 -39.06 -8.01 -9.07
CA GLN A 59 -39.50 -7.53 -10.37
C GLN A 59 -38.33 -7.03 -11.24
N MET A 60 -37.17 -6.74 -10.62
CA MET A 60 -35.94 -6.37 -11.32
C MET A 60 -34.69 -6.82 -10.56
N SER A 61 -33.60 -7.08 -11.30
CA SER A 61 -32.28 -7.30 -10.70
C SER A 61 -31.61 -5.97 -10.34
N LEU A 62 -30.55 -6.05 -9.52
CA LEU A 62 -29.74 -4.88 -9.17
C LEU A 62 -29.04 -4.29 -10.41
N GLN A 63 -28.60 -5.13 -11.36
CA GLN A 63 -28.02 -4.65 -12.62
C GLN A 63 -29.00 -3.81 -13.44
N VAL A 64 -30.26 -4.26 -13.54
CA VAL A 64 -31.30 -3.49 -14.25
C VAL A 64 -31.58 -2.17 -13.53
N LEU A 65 -31.60 -2.19 -12.19
CA LEU A 65 -31.79 -0.99 -11.38
C LEU A 65 -30.64 0.01 -11.59
N HIS A 66 -29.39 -0.45 -11.62
CA HIS A 66 -28.20 0.35 -11.91
C HIS A 66 -28.36 1.10 -13.23
N THR A 67 -28.68 0.38 -14.32
CA THR A 67 -28.90 0.99 -15.63
C THR A 67 -30.06 2.00 -15.63
N LEU A 68 -31.14 1.76 -14.88
CA LEU A 68 -32.25 2.70 -14.77
C LEU A 68 -31.87 3.97 -14.01
N LEU A 69 -30.99 3.86 -13.01
CA LEU A 69 -30.53 4.98 -12.21
C LEU A 69 -29.52 5.84 -13.00
N GLU A 70 -28.57 5.20 -13.71
CA GLU A 70 -27.62 5.87 -14.61
C GLU A 70 -28.35 6.66 -15.69
N ASN A 71 -29.27 6.02 -16.43
CA ASN A 71 -30.05 6.69 -17.47
C ASN A 71 -30.87 7.87 -16.92
N TYR A 72 -31.39 7.76 -15.69
CA TYR A 72 -32.15 8.84 -15.06
C TYR A 72 -31.28 10.07 -14.82
N TYR A 73 -30.09 9.91 -14.25
CA TYR A 73 -29.19 11.03 -13.96
C TYR A 73 -28.43 11.54 -15.20
N GLU A 74 -28.20 10.71 -16.21
CA GLU A 74 -27.71 11.16 -17.52
C GLU A 74 -28.74 12.02 -18.26
N SER A 75 -30.03 11.69 -18.14
CA SER A 75 -31.12 12.42 -18.81
C SER A 75 -31.49 13.73 -18.11
N TYR A 76 -31.18 13.84 -16.81
CA TYR A 76 -31.47 15.00 -15.97
C TYR A 76 -30.23 15.44 -15.16
N PRO A 77 -29.14 15.85 -15.84
CA PRO A 77 -27.91 16.22 -15.16
C PRO A 77 -28.13 17.50 -14.36
N ASN A 78 -27.98 17.42 -13.04
CA ASN A 78 -28.00 18.59 -12.17
C ASN A 78 -26.74 18.55 -11.27
N GLN A 79 -25.79 19.44 -11.56
CA GLN A 79 -24.44 19.40 -10.98
C GLN A 79 -24.38 19.70 -9.48
N GLU A 80 -25.44 20.25 -8.89
CA GLU A 80 -25.51 20.58 -7.45
C GLU A 80 -26.32 19.55 -6.64
N ASP A 81 -26.86 18.50 -7.29
CA ASP A 81 -27.78 17.58 -6.63
C ASP A 81 -27.06 16.42 -5.94
N ARG A 82 -26.73 16.60 -4.64
CA ARG A 82 -26.19 15.53 -3.79
C ARG A 82 -27.17 14.36 -3.56
N THR A 83 -28.42 14.46 -4.04
CA THR A 83 -29.36 13.33 -4.09
C THR A 83 -28.87 12.23 -5.04
N ALA A 84 -28.20 12.57 -6.13
CA ALA A 84 -27.64 11.58 -7.06
C ALA A 84 -26.57 10.71 -6.39
N GLU A 85 -25.68 11.33 -5.62
CA GLU A 85 -24.74 10.62 -4.75
C GLU A 85 -25.50 9.68 -3.81
N ALA A 86 -26.50 10.19 -3.09
CA ALA A 86 -27.27 9.41 -2.12
C ALA A 86 -27.88 8.17 -2.75
N ASP A 87 -28.42 8.29 -3.97
CA ASP A 87 -29.07 7.20 -4.68
C ASP A 87 -28.07 6.15 -5.18
N ILE A 88 -27.01 6.58 -5.85
CA ILE A 88 -25.98 5.70 -6.40
C ILE A 88 -25.28 4.95 -5.28
N VAL A 89 -24.86 5.65 -4.22
CA VAL A 89 -24.19 5.02 -3.07
C VAL A 89 -25.12 4.05 -2.35
N SER A 90 -26.42 4.37 -2.23
CA SER A 90 -27.39 3.46 -1.61
C SER A 90 -27.55 2.18 -2.43
N LEU A 91 -27.60 2.26 -3.76
CA LEU A 91 -27.63 1.07 -4.61
C LEU A 91 -26.38 0.21 -4.38
N ARG A 92 -25.19 0.78 -4.56
CA ARG A 92 -23.93 0.03 -4.46
C ARG A 92 -23.70 -0.54 -3.05
N MET A 93 -24.13 0.19 -2.03
CA MET A 93 -24.11 -0.30 -0.64
C MET A 93 -25.05 -1.47 -0.44
N SER A 94 -26.25 -1.46 -1.04
CA SER A 94 -27.17 -2.60 -0.96
C SER A 94 -26.61 -3.85 -1.64
N GLU A 95 -25.88 -3.68 -2.76
CA GLU A 95 -25.18 -4.77 -3.45
C GLU A 95 -24.11 -5.40 -2.54
N LEU A 96 -23.20 -4.57 -2.01
CA LEU A 96 -22.15 -4.98 -1.07
C LEU A 96 -22.69 -5.70 0.17
N LEU A 97 -23.83 -5.25 0.70
CA LEU A 97 -24.48 -5.87 1.86
C LEU A 97 -25.18 -7.20 1.55
N LEU A 98 -25.55 -7.44 0.28
CA LEU A 98 -26.15 -8.71 -0.17
C LEU A 98 -25.08 -9.72 -0.61
N GLU A 99 -23.87 -9.27 -0.89
CA GLU A 99 -22.74 -10.15 -1.21
C GLU A 99 -22.27 -10.97 -0.01
N LYS A 100 -22.16 -12.29 -0.22
CA LYS A 100 -21.67 -13.24 0.79
C LYS A 100 -20.15 -13.28 0.89
N ALA A 101 -19.44 -12.89 -0.18
CA ALA A 101 -17.99 -12.81 -0.16
C ALA A 101 -17.55 -11.61 0.69
N PHE A 102 -16.51 -11.82 1.49
CA PHE A 102 -15.84 -10.79 2.29
C PHE A 102 -14.47 -11.31 2.73
N SER A 103 -13.44 -10.49 2.56
CA SER A 103 -12.10 -10.78 3.06
C SER A 103 -11.71 -9.75 4.10
N PHE A 104 -11.38 -10.16 5.33
CA PHE A 104 -10.97 -9.21 6.36
C PHE A 104 -9.52 -8.74 6.14
N THR A 105 -9.34 -7.77 5.24
CA THR A 105 -8.03 -7.22 4.83
C THR A 105 -8.08 -5.70 4.62
N PRO A 106 -6.93 -4.99 4.64
CA PRO A 106 -6.88 -3.57 4.28
C PRO A 106 -7.40 -3.29 2.87
N ASN A 107 -7.10 -4.17 1.92
CA ASN A 107 -7.54 -4.01 0.53
C ASN A 107 -9.05 -4.12 0.38
N GLU A 108 -9.71 -4.98 1.16
CA GLU A 108 -11.17 -5.03 1.19
C GLU A 108 -11.77 -3.72 1.69
N TYR A 109 -11.16 -3.10 2.70
CA TYR A 109 -11.59 -1.80 3.21
C TYR A 109 -11.49 -0.70 2.14
N LEU A 110 -10.38 -0.65 1.41
CA LEU A 110 -10.18 0.26 0.27
C LEU A 110 -11.14 -0.06 -0.89
N SER A 111 -11.39 -1.34 -1.16
CA SER A 111 -12.30 -1.81 -2.22
C SER A 111 -13.75 -1.44 -1.93
N ILE A 112 -14.22 -1.59 -0.69
CA ILE A 112 -15.57 -1.15 -0.30
C ILE A 112 -15.72 0.35 -0.55
N HIS A 113 -14.74 1.17 -0.15
CA HIS A 113 -14.79 2.60 -0.44
C HIS A 113 -14.80 2.88 -1.95
N ARG A 114 -13.95 2.19 -2.73
CA ARG A 114 -13.92 2.30 -4.19
C ARG A 114 -15.31 2.03 -4.77
N GLN A 115 -15.87 0.85 -4.50
CA GLN A 115 -17.16 0.45 -5.02
C GLN A 115 -18.27 1.43 -4.63
N LEU A 116 -18.30 1.91 -3.39
CA LEU A 116 -19.30 2.91 -2.98
C LEU A 116 -19.19 4.21 -3.79
N PHE A 117 -17.97 4.71 -4.02
CA PHE A 117 -17.74 6.10 -4.43
C PHE A 117 -17.11 6.31 -5.81
N THR A 118 -16.85 5.26 -6.60
CA THR A 118 -16.39 5.40 -7.99
C THR A 118 -17.32 6.33 -8.77
N ASP A 119 -16.76 7.26 -9.54
CA ASP A 119 -17.46 8.30 -10.31
C ASP A 119 -18.22 9.34 -9.45
N ILE A 120 -18.12 9.27 -8.12
CA ILE A 120 -18.61 10.29 -7.18
C ILE A 120 -17.44 11.08 -6.61
N TYR A 121 -16.40 10.38 -6.15
CA TYR A 121 -15.16 10.97 -5.67
C TYR A 121 -14.00 10.58 -6.59
N ALA A 122 -13.19 11.56 -7.00
CA ALA A 122 -12.01 11.30 -7.82
C ALA A 122 -10.99 10.38 -7.09
N HIS A 123 -10.96 10.43 -5.77
CA HIS A 123 -10.10 9.63 -4.90
C HIS A 123 -10.76 8.35 -4.36
N ALA A 124 -11.82 7.84 -5.01
CA ALA A 124 -12.54 6.67 -4.53
C ALA A 124 -11.64 5.43 -4.40
N GLY A 125 -11.42 4.99 -3.15
CA GLY A 125 -10.62 3.80 -2.83
C GLY A 125 -9.12 4.09 -2.67
N SER A 126 -8.72 5.35 -2.78
CA SER A 126 -7.35 5.80 -2.55
C SER A 126 -7.17 6.26 -1.11
N ILE A 127 -6.02 5.96 -0.53
CA ILE A 127 -5.60 6.56 0.73
C ILE A 127 -5.30 8.05 0.46
N ARG A 128 -5.80 8.94 1.32
CA ARG A 128 -5.56 10.38 1.20
C ARG A 128 -4.07 10.70 1.35
N ASP A 129 -3.62 11.70 0.63
CA ASP A 129 -2.24 12.21 0.57
C ASP A 129 -2.08 13.57 1.28
N TYR A 130 -3.08 13.97 2.08
CA TYR A 130 -3.04 15.19 2.88
C TYR A 130 -3.57 14.95 4.30
N ASN A 131 -3.10 15.75 5.26
CA ASN A 131 -3.63 15.74 6.61
C ASN A 131 -4.99 16.44 6.68
N ILE A 132 -5.88 15.95 7.54
CA ILE A 132 -7.24 16.49 7.71
C ILE A 132 -7.48 16.99 9.12
N THR A 133 -8.35 17.99 9.20
CA THR A 133 -8.94 18.49 10.44
C THR A 133 -10.41 18.74 10.15
N LYS A 134 -11.32 18.20 10.98
CA LYS A 134 -12.77 18.36 10.80
C LYS A 134 -13.35 18.89 12.10
N LYS A 135 -14.03 20.04 12.01
CA LYS A 135 -14.73 20.62 13.16
C LYS A 135 -15.97 19.81 13.48
N GLU A 136 -16.10 19.44 14.75
CA GLU A 136 -17.16 18.58 15.22
C GLU A 136 -18.15 19.34 16.08
N TRP A 137 -19.43 19.36 15.67
CA TRP A 137 -20.46 20.07 16.43
C TRP A 137 -20.64 19.51 17.84
N ILE A 138 -20.51 18.19 18.01
CA ILE A 138 -20.56 17.56 19.33
C ILE A 138 -19.36 17.92 20.22
N LEU A 139 -18.33 18.56 19.68
CA LEU A 139 -17.13 19.01 20.40
C LEU A 139 -17.02 20.55 20.42
N ASP A 140 -18.13 21.28 20.23
CA ASP A 140 -18.16 22.74 20.16
C ASP A 140 -17.18 23.33 19.11
N GLY A 141 -17.06 22.63 17.97
CA GLY A 141 -16.19 23.02 16.86
C GLY A 141 -14.73 22.60 17.00
N ASP A 142 -14.35 21.88 18.06
CA ASP A 142 -13.06 21.21 18.17
C ASP A 142 -12.98 19.97 17.25
N THR A 143 -11.80 19.37 17.11
CA THR A 143 -11.51 18.24 16.20
C THR A 143 -10.92 17.06 16.95
N VAL A 144 -11.16 15.85 16.45
CA VAL A 144 -10.34 14.69 16.81
C VAL A 144 -8.98 14.75 16.11
N THR A 145 -8.02 14.01 16.65
CA THR A 145 -6.76 13.73 15.96
C THR A 145 -6.96 12.57 15.00
N TYR A 146 -6.76 12.84 13.71
CA TYR A 146 -6.79 11.87 12.63
C TYR A 146 -5.38 11.32 12.36
N GLY A 147 -5.29 10.20 11.64
CA GLY A 147 -3.99 9.62 11.25
C GLY A 147 -3.13 10.60 10.42
N SER A 148 -1.81 10.58 10.64
CA SER A 148 -0.86 11.33 9.81
C SER A 148 -0.79 10.69 8.43
N VAL A 149 -0.79 11.52 7.37
CA VAL A 149 -0.65 11.07 5.98
C VAL A 149 0.52 10.09 5.78
N SER A 150 1.66 10.34 6.44
CA SER A 150 2.86 9.50 6.34
C SER A 150 2.66 8.06 6.84
N GLU A 151 1.67 7.83 7.71
CA GLU A 151 1.48 6.57 8.42
C GLU A 151 0.16 5.86 8.06
N LEU A 152 -0.69 6.42 7.19
CA LEU A 152 -2.07 5.92 7.02
C LEU A 152 -2.12 4.46 6.56
N GLY A 153 -1.31 4.11 5.56
CA GLY A 153 -1.23 2.73 5.05
C GLY A 153 -0.71 1.76 6.11
N ALA A 154 0.41 2.13 6.76
CA ALA A 154 1.02 1.33 7.81
C ALA A 154 0.09 1.14 9.02
N THR A 155 -0.59 2.20 9.45
CA THR A 155 -1.54 2.17 10.58
C THR A 155 -2.77 1.32 10.24
N LEU A 156 -3.31 1.43 9.01
CA LEU A 156 -4.44 0.61 8.55
C LEU A 156 -4.07 -0.87 8.53
N LEU A 157 -2.91 -1.20 7.97
CA LEU A 157 -2.39 -2.56 7.95
C LEU A 157 -2.20 -3.09 9.37
N TYR A 158 -1.57 -2.30 10.23
CA TYR A 158 -1.31 -2.67 11.62
C TYR A 158 -2.61 -2.96 12.38
N ASP A 159 -3.58 -2.05 12.36
CA ASP A 159 -4.83 -2.20 13.13
C ASP A 159 -5.68 -3.38 12.63
N ILE A 160 -5.73 -3.64 11.31
CA ILE A 160 -6.44 -4.81 10.76
C ILE A 160 -5.71 -6.12 11.10
N GLU A 161 -4.38 -6.17 11.03
CA GLU A 161 -3.63 -7.36 11.42
C GLU A 161 -3.67 -7.62 12.93
N GLN A 162 -3.71 -6.57 13.77
CA GLN A 162 -3.94 -6.75 15.21
C GLN A 162 -5.30 -7.39 15.47
N GLU A 163 -6.36 -6.92 14.81
CA GLU A 163 -7.70 -7.46 14.97
C GLU A 163 -7.81 -8.90 14.45
N LYS A 164 -7.20 -9.19 13.30
CA LYS A 164 -7.19 -10.52 12.69
C LYS A 164 -6.52 -11.57 13.58
N ASN A 165 -5.51 -11.17 14.34
CA ASN A 165 -4.81 -12.03 15.30
C ASN A 165 -5.46 -12.05 16.69
N PHE A 166 -6.51 -11.24 16.92
CA PHE A 166 -7.20 -11.20 18.19
C PHE A 166 -8.10 -12.42 18.38
N SER A 167 -8.02 -13.03 19.57
CA SER A 167 -8.86 -14.18 19.92
C SER A 167 -10.02 -13.74 20.80
N TYR A 168 -11.23 -13.88 20.28
CA TYR A 168 -12.49 -13.71 21.03
C TYR A 168 -12.79 -14.86 22.01
N ALA A 169 -11.97 -15.91 22.05
CA ALA A 169 -12.18 -17.04 22.94
C ALA A 169 -12.13 -16.62 24.42
N ASN A 170 -13.09 -17.12 25.21
CA ASN A 170 -13.24 -16.90 26.65
C ASN A 170 -13.61 -15.46 27.07
N LEU A 171 -13.95 -14.58 26.13
CA LEU A 171 -14.55 -13.29 26.46
C LEU A 171 -16.05 -13.45 26.70
N ASP A 172 -16.57 -12.68 27.65
CA ASP A 172 -18.01 -12.48 27.71
C ASP A 172 -18.47 -11.49 26.63
N MET A 173 -19.79 -11.35 26.48
CA MET A 173 -20.35 -10.50 25.43
C MET A 173 -20.12 -9.00 25.67
N SER A 174 -20.02 -8.57 26.93
CA SER A 174 -19.71 -7.17 27.26
C SER A 174 -18.26 -6.84 26.89
N GLU A 175 -17.33 -7.75 27.19
CA GLU A 175 -15.92 -7.65 26.80
C GLU A 175 -15.76 -7.67 25.27
N THR A 176 -16.49 -8.55 24.60
CA THR A 176 -16.55 -8.63 23.12
C THR A 176 -17.02 -7.31 22.52
N ILE A 177 -18.11 -6.73 23.03
CA ILE A 177 -18.66 -5.46 22.57
C ILE A 177 -17.68 -4.31 22.79
N ARG A 178 -17.02 -4.25 23.96
CA ARG A 178 -16.01 -3.22 24.24
C ARG A 178 -14.80 -3.31 23.30
N HIS A 179 -14.35 -4.52 23.02
CA HIS A 179 -13.26 -4.76 22.08
C HIS A 179 -13.65 -4.33 20.66
N LEU A 180 -14.82 -4.76 20.17
CA LEU A 180 -15.37 -4.36 18.87
C LEU A 180 -15.55 -2.84 18.75
N ALA A 181 -16.04 -2.18 19.81
CA ALA A 181 -16.17 -0.73 19.88
C ALA A 181 -14.80 -0.04 19.74
N THR A 182 -13.78 -0.58 20.39
CA THR A 182 -12.41 -0.06 20.32
C THR A 182 -11.82 -0.24 18.93
N PHE A 183 -12.00 -1.44 18.33
CA PHE A 183 -11.52 -1.74 16.99
C PHE A 183 -12.13 -0.80 15.94
N VAL A 184 -13.46 -0.69 15.88
CA VAL A 184 -14.12 0.15 14.87
C VAL A 184 -13.82 1.65 15.08
N ALA A 185 -13.66 2.10 16.32
CA ALA A 185 -13.24 3.46 16.63
C ALA A 185 -11.83 3.74 16.11
N ARG A 186 -10.88 2.83 16.34
CA ARG A 186 -9.49 2.98 15.85
C ARG A 186 -9.44 2.95 14.33
N LEU A 187 -10.09 2.00 13.68
CA LEU A 187 -10.18 1.92 12.22
C LEU A 187 -10.71 3.23 11.61
N TRP A 188 -11.74 3.80 12.21
CA TRP A 188 -12.29 5.10 11.78
C TRP A 188 -11.35 6.28 12.08
N GLN A 189 -10.58 6.25 13.17
CA GLN A 189 -9.63 7.31 13.54
C GLN A 189 -8.51 7.49 12.51
N ILE A 190 -8.06 6.40 11.89
CA ILE A 190 -7.06 6.44 10.81
C ILE A 190 -7.57 7.38 9.71
N HIS A 191 -8.87 7.27 9.40
CA HIS A 191 -9.57 8.17 8.49
C HIS A 191 -8.85 8.22 7.14
N VAL A 192 -8.62 7.05 6.57
CA VAL A 192 -7.73 6.84 5.41
C VAL A 192 -8.22 7.51 4.14
N PHE A 193 -9.51 7.84 4.03
CA PHE A 193 -10.07 8.47 2.84
C PHE A 193 -10.28 9.97 3.05
N GLY A 194 -10.34 10.75 1.97
CA GLY A 194 -10.70 12.18 2.05
C GLY A 194 -12.15 12.41 2.48
N GLU A 195 -13.07 11.61 1.93
CA GLU A 195 -14.51 11.65 2.19
C GLU A 195 -15.07 10.23 2.31
N GLY A 196 -16.32 10.04 2.74
CA GLY A 196 -16.96 8.71 2.74
C GLY A 196 -16.48 7.71 3.81
N ASN A 197 -15.59 8.11 4.73
CA ASN A 197 -15.03 7.25 5.77
C ASN A 197 -16.09 6.51 6.58
N THR A 198 -17.03 7.22 7.20
CA THR A 198 -18.03 6.62 8.09
C THR A 198 -18.92 5.60 7.38
N ARG A 199 -19.37 5.91 6.15
CA ARG A 199 -20.19 5.01 5.33
C ARG A 199 -19.40 3.73 4.98
N THR A 200 -18.13 3.87 4.63
CA THR A 200 -17.23 2.73 4.38
C THR A 200 -17.00 1.90 5.64
N THR A 201 -16.67 2.54 6.77
CA THR A 201 -16.48 1.88 8.07
C THR A 201 -17.71 1.09 8.48
N ALA A 202 -18.90 1.65 8.32
CA ALA A 202 -20.15 0.96 8.64
C ALA A 202 -20.32 -0.33 7.81
N VAL A 203 -20.15 -0.25 6.48
CA VAL A 203 -20.31 -1.43 5.59
C VAL A 203 -19.27 -2.50 5.89
N PHE A 204 -17.99 -2.12 6.00
CA PHE A 204 -16.91 -3.05 6.33
C PHE A 204 -17.16 -3.72 7.69
N PHE A 205 -17.57 -2.95 8.69
CA PHE A 205 -17.84 -3.46 10.03
C PHE A 205 -19.06 -4.38 10.08
N ILE A 206 -20.15 -4.07 9.36
CA ILE A 206 -21.30 -4.96 9.21
C ILE A 206 -20.88 -6.31 8.61
N LYS A 207 -20.08 -6.28 7.53
CA LYS A 207 -19.59 -7.51 6.88
C LYS A 207 -18.65 -8.29 7.81
N TYR A 208 -17.78 -7.60 8.54
CA TYR A 208 -16.91 -8.22 9.54
C TYR A 208 -17.70 -8.90 10.67
N LEU A 209 -18.68 -8.21 11.28
CA LEU A 209 -19.53 -8.78 12.33
C LEU A 209 -20.25 -10.07 11.87
N ARG A 210 -20.69 -10.12 10.61
CA ARG A 210 -21.29 -11.33 10.04
C ARG A 210 -20.31 -12.50 9.95
N THR A 211 -19.03 -12.25 9.68
CA THR A 211 -18.00 -13.31 9.71
C THR A 211 -17.74 -13.87 11.11
N LEU A 212 -17.98 -13.07 12.15
CA LEU A 212 -17.96 -13.51 13.55
C LEU A 212 -19.25 -14.27 13.96
N GLY A 213 -20.22 -14.41 13.05
CA GLY A 213 -21.45 -15.14 13.27
C GLY A 213 -22.62 -14.30 13.82
N PHE A 214 -22.47 -12.98 13.94
CA PHE A 214 -23.56 -12.12 14.39
C PHE A 214 -24.63 -11.97 13.31
N THR A 215 -25.90 -12.05 13.73
CA THR A 215 -27.03 -11.61 12.90
C THR A 215 -27.19 -10.11 13.10
N VAL A 216 -26.54 -9.33 12.24
CA VAL A 216 -26.58 -7.87 12.30
C VAL A 216 -27.92 -7.41 11.70
N THR A 217 -28.86 -7.00 12.56
CA THR A 217 -30.06 -6.31 12.08
C THR A 217 -29.67 -4.91 11.64
N ASN A 218 -30.12 -4.58 10.46
CA ASN A 218 -29.54 -3.55 9.62
C ASN A 218 -30.22 -2.19 9.88
N ASP A 219 -31.31 -2.21 10.66
CA ASP A 219 -32.11 -1.09 11.13
C ASP A 219 -31.36 -0.15 12.07
N MET A 220 -30.48 -0.65 12.94
CA MET A 220 -29.69 0.21 13.82
C MET A 220 -28.78 1.19 13.07
N PHE A 221 -28.09 0.71 12.03
CA PHE A 221 -27.30 1.58 11.16
C PHE A 221 -28.19 2.50 10.32
N ALA A 222 -29.40 2.07 9.95
CA ALA A 222 -30.32 2.88 9.17
C ALA A 222 -30.90 4.05 9.98
N ASP A 223 -31.39 3.76 11.19
CA ASP A 223 -32.18 4.67 12.01
C ASP A 223 -31.28 5.54 12.92
N HIS A 224 -30.03 5.12 13.17
CA HIS A 224 -29.08 5.78 14.07
C HIS A 224 -27.71 6.07 13.44
N ALA A 225 -27.64 6.22 12.12
CA ALA A 225 -26.42 6.51 11.36
C ALA A 225 -25.61 7.70 11.93
N TRP A 226 -26.30 8.81 12.26
CA TRP A 226 -25.65 10.00 12.81
C TRP A 226 -25.14 9.79 14.23
N TYR A 227 -25.84 8.98 15.04
CA TYR A 227 -25.38 8.58 16.37
C TYR A 227 -24.11 7.76 16.28
N PHE A 228 -24.08 6.74 15.43
CA PHE A 228 -22.89 5.91 15.21
C PHE A 228 -21.67 6.77 14.85
N ARG A 229 -21.84 7.71 13.92
CA ARG A 229 -20.79 8.65 13.52
C ARG A 229 -20.27 9.49 14.69
N ASN A 230 -21.16 10.07 15.49
CA ASN A 230 -20.76 10.91 16.62
C ASN A 230 -20.16 10.09 17.78
N ALA A 231 -20.56 8.83 17.92
CA ALA A 231 -19.97 7.90 18.88
C ALA A 231 -18.52 7.55 18.49
N LEU A 232 -18.21 7.39 17.20
CA LEU A 232 -16.83 7.23 16.69
C LEU A 232 -15.97 8.46 16.99
N VAL A 233 -16.52 9.67 16.84
CA VAL A 233 -15.85 10.91 17.22
C VAL A 233 -15.55 10.93 18.73
N ARG A 234 -16.53 10.62 19.59
CA ARG A 234 -16.31 10.60 21.05
C ARG A 234 -15.30 9.54 21.51
N ALA A 235 -15.26 8.39 20.85
CA ALA A 235 -14.27 7.36 21.15
C ALA A 235 -12.83 7.81 20.87
N ASN A 236 -12.63 8.77 19.97
CA ASN A 236 -11.30 9.22 19.54
C ASN A 236 -10.89 10.60 20.07
N TYR A 237 -11.80 11.34 20.68
CA TYR A 237 -11.55 12.67 21.24
C TYR A 237 -11.03 12.63 22.69
N GLN A 238 -10.00 13.42 22.97
CA GLN A 238 -9.55 13.73 24.33
C GLN A 238 -9.09 15.17 24.42
N ASN A 239 -9.33 15.79 25.57
CA ASN A 239 -8.80 17.09 25.89
C ASN A 239 -8.59 17.20 27.41
N LEU A 240 -7.35 16.99 27.84
CA LEU A 240 -7.00 16.92 29.26
C LEU A 240 -7.18 18.25 29.99
N LYS A 241 -7.01 19.39 29.31
CA LYS A 241 -7.27 20.72 29.89
C LYS A 241 -8.75 20.89 30.24
N LEU A 242 -9.58 20.24 29.45
CA LEU A 242 -11.03 20.23 29.54
C LEU A 242 -11.54 19.07 30.42
N GLY A 243 -10.67 18.19 30.93
CA GLY A 243 -11.08 17.01 31.70
C GLY A 243 -11.86 15.97 30.89
N VAL A 244 -11.74 16.03 29.56
CA VAL A 244 -12.43 15.13 28.63
C VAL A 244 -11.49 13.99 28.24
N TYR A 245 -11.96 12.76 28.41
CA TYR A 245 -11.23 11.55 28.05
C TYR A 245 -11.92 10.82 26.88
N ARG A 246 -11.16 9.96 26.20
CA ARG A 246 -11.69 9.03 25.20
C ARG A 246 -12.66 8.06 25.89
N THR A 247 -13.80 7.78 25.26
CA THR A 247 -14.77 6.81 25.78
C THR A 247 -15.48 6.06 24.67
N THR A 248 -15.47 4.73 24.76
CA THR A 248 -16.22 3.83 23.85
C THR A 248 -17.67 3.62 24.29
N GLU A 249 -18.09 4.16 25.43
CA GLU A 249 -19.40 3.87 26.04
C GLU A 249 -20.58 4.09 25.08
N TYR A 250 -20.52 5.13 24.25
CA TYR A 250 -21.58 5.42 23.27
C TYR A 250 -21.61 4.40 22.14
N LEU A 251 -20.45 3.91 21.69
CA LEU A 251 -20.36 2.82 20.72
C LEU A 251 -20.79 1.49 21.34
N GLU A 252 -20.43 1.24 22.60
CA GLU A 252 -20.86 0.04 23.34
C GLU A 252 -22.38 -0.01 23.43
N ARG A 253 -23.06 1.09 23.78
CA ARG A 253 -24.54 1.16 23.80
C ARG A 253 -25.17 0.91 22.42
N PHE A 254 -24.57 1.47 21.36
CA PHE A 254 -25.02 1.20 20.00
C PHE A 254 -24.89 -0.29 19.65
N LEU A 255 -23.75 -0.90 19.98
CA LEU A 255 -23.47 -2.31 19.71
C LEU A 255 -24.29 -3.26 20.58
N GLN A 256 -24.60 -2.89 21.81
CA GLN A 256 -25.51 -3.64 22.68
C GLN A 256 -26.92 -3.70 22.10
N ASN A 257 -27.47 -2.57 21.64
CA ASN A 257 -28.75 -2.56 20.95
C ASN A 257 -28.68 -3.40 19.66
N LEU A 258 -27.58 -3.29 18.90
CA LEU A 258 -27.41 -4.00 17.62
C LEU A 258 -27.26 -5.53 17.78
N LEU A 259 -26.46 -5.98 18.74
CA LEU A 259 -26.02 -7.37 18.86
C LEU A 259 -26.83 -8.15 19.91
N LEU A 260 -27.42 -7.46 20.89
CA LEU A 260 -28.14 -8.07 22.01
C LEU A 260 -29.62 -7.70 22.07
N ASP A 261 -30.11 -6.89 21.12
CA ASP A 261 -31.50 -6.39 21.09
C ASP A 261 -31.88 -5.63 22.39
N GLU A 262 -30.89 -4.97 22.99
CA GLU A 262 -31.09 -4.07 24.13
C GLU A 262 -31.74 -2.74 23.68
N SER A 263 -32.31 -1.99 24.63
CA SER A 263 -33.07 -0.77 24.35
C SER A 263 -32.43 0.47 24.98
N HIS A 264 -31.11 0.62 24.86
CA HIS A 264 -30.42 1.82 25.33
C HIS A 264 -30.84 3.05 24.52
N LEU A 265 -30.97 4.19 25.20
CA LEU A 265 -31.29 5.45 24.53
C LEU A 265 -30.07 5.96 23.74
N LEU A 266 -30.24 6.09 22.43
CA LEU A 266 -29.23 6.65 21.53
C LEU A 266 -29.53 8.12 21.22
N SER A 267 -28.92 9.03 21.98
CA SER A 267 -29.08 10.48 21.82
C SER A 267 -27.76 11.16 21.45
N ASN A 268 -27.74 11.82 20.29
CA ASN A 268 -26.59 12.63 19.85
C ASN A 268 -26.25 13.76 20.84
N ARG A 269 -27.27 14.32 21.48
CA ARG A 269 -27.13 15.43 22.41
C ARG A 269 -26.34 15.04 23.67
N CYS A 270 -26.43 13.78 24.08
CA CYS A 270 -25.68 13.27 25.23
C CYS A 270 -24.18 13.11 24.96
N MET A 271 -23.78 13.12 23.68
CA MET A 271 -22.37 13.14 23.28
C MET A 271 -21.80 14.56 23.14
N HIS A 272 -22.64 15.59 23.26
CA HIS A 272 -22.21 16.99 23.13
C HIS A 272 -21.42 17.44 24.35
N ILE A 273 -20.22 17.96 24.10
CA ILE A 273 -19.35 18.58 25.10
C ILE A 273 -19.42 20.08 24.88
N TYR A 274 -19.77 20.82 25.92
CA TYR A 274 -19.78 22.29 25.87
C TYR A 274 -19.15 22.89 27.12
N SER A 275 -18.59 24.10 26.97
CA SER A 275 -18.03 24.87 28.07
C SER A 275 -19.05 25.89 28.58
N THR A 276 -19.44 25.79 29.85
CA THR A 276 -20.22 26.84 30.53
C THR A 276 -19.42 27.37 31.71
N ASN A 277 -19.05 28.65 31.68
CA ASN A 277 -18.32 29.33 32.76
C ASN A 277 -17.01 28.64 33.20
N GLY A 278 -16.27 28.05 32.25
CA GLY A 278 -14.99 27.39 32.55
C GLY A 278 -15.08 26.00 33.17
N ASN A 279 -16.30 25.48 33.40
CA ASN A 279 -16.55 24.08 33.76
C ASN A 279 -17.18 23.35 32.59
N ILE A 280 -16.74 22.12 32.35
CA ILE A 280 -17.30 21.27 31.30
C ILE A 280 -18.42 20.44 31.85
N GLN A 281 -19.51 20.40 31.08
CA GLN A 281 -20.64 19.54 31.34
C GLN A 281 -20.81 18.59 30.16
N GLU A 282 -21.01 17.31 30.47
CA GLU A 282 -21.55 16.33 29.55
C GLU A 282 -23.02 16.07 29.95
N GLU A 283 -23.94 16.12 28.99
CA GLU A 283 -25.34 15.75 29.25
C GLU A 283 -25.42 14.23 29.49
N SER A 284 -25.49 13.81 30.76
CA SER A 284 -25.57 12.39 31.12
C SER A 284 -27.01 11.88 31.19
N ILE A 285 -27.21 10.65 30.73
CA ILE A 285 -28.47 9.90 30.85
C ILE A 285 -28.40 9.10 32.15
N GLN A 286 -29.32 9.34 33.08
CA GLN A 286 -29.50 8.48 34.25
C GLN A 286 -30.67 7.53 34.04
N TYR A 287 -30.41 6.23 34.20
CA TYR A 287 -31.41 5.17 34.13
C TYR A 287 -32.00 4.91 35.51
N ASN A 288 -33.32 4.78 35.59
CA ASN A 288 -34.07 4.50 36.81
C ASN A 288 -35.16 3.44 36.54
N ASP A 289 -35.66 2.78 37.59
CA ASP A 289 -36.54 1.61 37.49
C ASP A 289 -37.84 1.80 36.66
N ASN A 290 -38.18 3.05 36.28
CA ASN A 290 -39.35 3.42 35.47
C ASN A 290 -39.01 4.15 34.14
N GLY A 291 -37.75 4.20 33.70
CA GLY A 291 -37.33 4.88 32.46
C GLY A 291 -35.95 5.54 32.52
N TYR A 292 -35.79 6.66 31.82
CA TYR A 292 -34.56 7.47 31.83
C TYR A 292 -34.87 8.95 32.08
N THR A 293 -33.93 9.66 32.70
CA THR A 293 -34.02 11.10 32.95
C THR A 293 -32.77 11.78 32.41
N ILE A 294 -32.93 12.83 31.59
CA ILE A 294 -31.81 13.68 31.14
C ILE A 294 -31.66 14.79 32.18
N SER A 295 -30.52 14.86 32.86
CA SER A 295 -30.21 15.97 33.76
C SER A 295 -29.87 17.21 32.93
N ARG A 296 -30.57 18.33 33.18
CA ARG A 296 -30.31 19.65 32.58
C ARG A 296 -29.99 20.63 33.69
N ASP A 297 -28.72 20.98 33.85
CA ASP A 297 -28.36 22.13 34.65
C ASP A 297 -28.49 23.43 33.80
N ALA A 298 -29.64 24.08 33.99
CA ALA A 298 -30.00 25.49 33.78
C ALA A 298 -29.59 26.31 32.52
N ILE A 299 -30.60 26.52 31.64
CA ILE A 299 -31.03 27.78 30.92
C ILE A 299 -30.12 28.29 29.76
N SER A 300 -30.55 28.77 28.57
CA SER A 300 -31.85 29.17 27.95
C SER A 300 -31.78 29.01 26.42
N ASP A 301 -32.96 28.84 25.80
CA ASP A 301 -33.23 28.87 24.37
C ASP A 301 -32.50 29.99 23.58
N TYR A 302 -31.93 29.64 22.43
CA TYR A 302 -31.85 30.52 21.28
C TYR A 302 -32.19 29.74 19.99
N ASP A 303 -33.14 30.35 19.28
CA ASP A 303 -33.87 29.85 18.13
C ASP A 303 -33.01 29.68 16.87
N ALA A 304 -33.49 28.81 16.00
CA ALA A 304 -32.96 28.60 14.66
C ALA A 304 -33.16 29.84 13.77
N THR A 305 -32.10 30.33 13.12
CA THR A 305 -32.18 31.04 11.84
C THR A 305 -30.88 30.93 11.05
N SER A 306 -31.05 30.57 9.78
CA SER A 306 -30.21 30.81 8.60
C SER A 306 -28.96 31.69 8.74
N GLU A 307 -27.86 31.28 8.13
CA GLU A 307 -27.18 32.11 7.12
C GLU A 307 -26.16 31.29 6.30
N SER A 308 -26.22 31.50 4.99
CA SER A 308 -25.43 30.95 3.91
C SER A 308 -24.07 31.64 3.76
N GLU A 309 -23.08 30.85 3.34
CA GLU A 309 -21.96 31.17 2.44
C GLU A 309 -21.41 32.61 2.39
N THR A 310 -20.12 32.75 2.70
CA THR A 310 -19.07 33.20 1.76
C THR A 310 -17.68 32.85 2.32
N VAL A 311 -16.83 32.19 1.53
CA VAL A 311 -15.38 32.19 1.74
C VAL A 311 -14.74 32.64 0.44
N GLU A 312 -14.07 33.79 0.52
CA GLU A 312 -13.39 34.47 -0.57
C GLU A 312 -12.17 33.69 -1.06
N ASP A 313 -12.08 33.64 -2.38
CA ASP A 313 -11.04 33.07 -3.22
C ASP A 313 -9.79 33.97 -3.17
N MET A 314 -8.64 33.44 -2.74
CA MET A 314 -7.35 34.14 -2.77
C MET A 314 -6.48 33.56 -3.88
N ARG A 315 -6.68 34.08 -5.10
CA ARG A 315 -5.83 33.83 -6.27
C ARG A 315 -4.45 34.46 -6.07
N CYS A 316 -3.38 33.67 -6.28
CA CYS A 316 -2.06 34.19 -6.60
C CYS A 316 -1.73 33.84 -8.06
N HIS A 317 -1.40 34.86 -8.84
CA HIS A 317 -1.01 34.78 -10.24
C HIS A 317 0.35 34.12 -10.42
N MET A 318 0.40 33.09 -11.27
CA MET A 318 1.57 32.86 -12.12
C MET A 318 1.10 32.52 -13.54
N GLU A 319 1.31 33.47 -14.44
CA GLU A 319 1.31 33.21 -15.88
C GLU A 319 2.57 32.40 -16.21
N ASN A 320 2.39 31.21 -16.81
CA ASN A 320 3.20 30.88 -17.97
C ASN A 320 2.50 29.86 -18.87
N SER A 321 2.47 30.27 -20.14
CA SER A 321 1.95 29.57 -21.30
C SER A 321 2.67 28.25 -21.54
N THR A 322 1.92 27.15 -21.64
CA THR A 322 2.17 26.07 -22.61
C THR A 322 0.91 25.22 -22.75
N THR A 323 0.31 25.26 -23.93
CA THR A 323 -0.80 24.42 -24.34
C THR A 323 -0.34 22.96 -24.45
N VAL A 324 -0.92 22.06 -23.65
CA VAL A 324 -0.87 20.61 -23.89
C VAL A 324 -2.30 20.16 -24.22
N PRO A 325 -2.54 19.38 -25.29
CA PRO A 325 -3.89 19.04 -25.71
C PRO A 325 -4.53 18.04 -24.74
N GLU A 326 -5.80 18.26 -24.41
CA GLU A 326 -6.67 17.27 -23.76
C GLU A 326 -6.81 16.03 -24.65
N GLY A 327 -6.03 14.98 -24.34
CA GLY A 327 -6.24 13.64 -24.86
C GLY A 327 -7.25 12.91 -23.97
N ARG A 328 -8.38 12.49 -24.55
CA ARG A 328 -9.20 11.41 -23.98
C ARG A 328 -8.27 10.22 -23.67
N VAL A 329 -8.28 9.72 -22.44
CA VAL A 329 -7.62 8.45 -22.09
C VAL A 329 -8.29 7.37 -22.94
N SER A 330 -7.61 6.94 -24.00
CA SER A 330 -8.03 5.81 -24.80
C SER A 330 -7.92 4.57 -23.94
N SER A 331 -9.00 3.78 -23.87
CA SER A 331 -8.95 2.41 -23.37
C SER A 331 -7.74 1.70 -23.99
N LEU A 332 -6.81 1.24 -23.14
CA LEU A 332 -5.64 0.48 -23.54
C LEU A 332 -6.07 -0.74 -24.36
N ASP A 333 -5.76 -0.73 -25.66
CA ASP A 333 -5.72 -1.96 -26.44
C ASP A 333 -4.41 -2.67 -26.12
N GLU A 334 -4.51 -3.79 -25.40
CA GLU A 334 -3.39 -4.62 -24.96
C GLU A 334 -2.41 -4.92 -26.11
N PHE A 335 -2.94 -5.28 -27.29
CA PHE A 335 -2.12 -5.60 -28.45
C PHE A 335 -1.42 -4.37 -29.04
N ALA A 336 -2.06 -3.20 -29.00
CA ALA A 336 -1.43 -1.96 -29.43
C ALA A 336 -0.31 -1.53 -28.47
N LEU A 337 -0.52 -1.74 -27.16
CA LEU A 337 0.50 -1.50 -26.16
C LEU A 337 1.69 -2.44 -26.34
N ILE A 338 1.47 -3.76 -26.42
CA ILE A 338 2.54 -4.75 -26.64
C ILE A 338 3.35 -4.38 -27.88
N ASN A 339 2.69 -4.14 -29.02
CA ASN A 339 3.36 -3.75 -30.25
C ASN A 339 4.20 -2.48 -30.12
N LYS A 340 3.82 -1.55 -29.24
CA LYS A 340 4.58 -0.32 -28.98
C LYS A 340 5.77 -0.58 -28.05
N LEU A 341 5.55 -1.35 -26.98
CA LEU A 341 6.56 -1.67 -25.97
C LEU A 341 7.63 -2.62 -26.48
N THR A 342 7.35 -3.44 -27.49
CA THR A 342 8.31 -4.43 -27.98
C THR A 342 8.97 -4.04 -29.31
N GLN A 343 8.78 -2.79 -29.74
CA GLN A 343 9.55 -2.23 -30.84
C GLN A 343 11.01 -2.07 -30.42
N HIS A 344 11.93 -2.50 -31.28
CA HIS A 344 13.38 -2.39 -31.04
C HIS A 344 13.91 -3.20 -29.84
N SER A 345 13.19 -4.22 -29.40
CA SER A 345 13.59 -5.13 -28.32
C SER A 345 14.76 -6.07 -28.63
N ILE A 346 15.17 -6.17 -29.90
CA ILE A 346 16.26 -7.06 -30.35
C ILE A 346 17.48 -6.22 -30.70
N TYR A 347 18.49 -6.24 -29.83
CA TYR A 347 19.76 -5.51 -29.98
C TYR A 347 20.83 -6.37 -30.64
N ASN A 348 20.87 -7.66 -30.32
CA ASN A 348 21.74 -8.64 -30.95
C ASN A 348 20.92 -9.82 -31.49
N PRO A 349 20.62 -9.83 -32.81
CA PRO A 349 19.78 -10.86 -33.41
C PRO A 349 20.51 -12.18 -33.63
N THR A 350 21.82 -12.29 -33.34
CA THR A 350 22.67 -13.43 -33.73
C THR A 350 22.06 -14.78 -33.38
N TYR A 351 21.44 -14.88 -32.20
CA TYR A 351 20.85 -16.12 -31.71
C TYR A 351 19.32 -16.10 -31.66
N VAL A 352 18.66 -14.99 -31.99
CA VAL A 352 17.20 -14.89 -31.95
C VAL A 352 16.61 -15.30 -33.30
N LYS A 353 15.86 -16.41 -33.34
CA LYS A 353 15.13 -16.87 -34.52
C LYS A 353 13.73 -16.29 -34.59
N VAL A 354 13.05 -16.27 -33.44
CA VAL A 354 11.70 -15.74 -33.26
C VAL A 354 11.71 -14.94 -31.95
N GLY A 355 11.40 -13.65 -32.02
CA GLY A 355 11.22 -12.77 -30.86
C GLY A 355 9.74 -12.59 -30.53
N VAL A 356 9.37 -11.40 -30.03
CA VAL A 356 7.98 -11.06 -29.72
C VAL A 356 7.09 -11.14 -30.96
N GLY A 357 5.90 -11.72 -30.82
CA GLY A 357 4.86 -11.78 -31.86
C GLY A 357 4.35 -13.19 -32.20
N ASP A 358 4.83 -14.23 -31.52
CA ASP A 358 4.39 -15.63 -31.62
C ASP A 358 4.16 -16.19 -30.20
N ASP A 359 3.66 -17.42 -30.07
CA ASP A 359 3.33 -18.05 -28.77
C ASP A 359 4.55 -18.20 -27.84
N CYS A 360 5.76 -18.27 -28.41
CA CYS A 360 7.01 -18.32 -27.66
C CYS A 360 8.20 -17.81 -28.48
N ALA A 361 9.22 -17.30 -27.79
CA ALA A 361 10.49 -17.01 -28.40
C ALA A 361 11.23 -18.29 -28.83
N VAL A 362 11.98 -18.22 -29.92
CA VAL A 362 12.87 -19.28 -30.38
C VAL A 362 14.26 -18.69 -30.54
N TYR A 363 15.24 -19.25 -29.84
CA TYR A 363 16.63 -18.83 -29.93
C TYR A 363 17.58 -20.03 -29.92
N ASP A 364 18.79 -19.82 -30.44
CA ASP A 364 19.88 -20.79 -30.38
C ASP A 364 20.77 -20.55 -29.16
N THR A 365 21.31 -21.63 -28.62
CA THR A 365 22.33 -21.59 -27.58
C THR A 365 23.67 -22.07 -28.17
N PRO A 366 24.78 -21.34 -27.97
CA PRO A 366 26.11 -21.82 -28.36
C PRO A 366 26.43 -23.19 -27.75
N CYS A 367 27.20 -24.03 -28.44
CA CYS A 367 27.46 -25.41 -27.99
C CYS A 367 28.49 -25.51 -26.85
N ASP A 368 29.22 -24.44 -26.56
CA ASP A 368 30.37 -24.39 -25.66
C ASP A 368 30.11 -23.53 -24.40
N VAL A 369 28.84 -23.29 -24.10
CA VAL A 369 28.41 -22.53 -22.92
C VAL A 369 27.39 -23.30 -22.08
N ASP A 370 27.41 -23.05 -20.78
CA ASP A 370 26.29 -23.34 -19.89
C ASP A 370 25.29 -22.18 -19.93
N GLN A 371 23.99 -22.48 -19.80
CA GLN A 371 22.95 -21.47 -19.73
C GLN A 371 22.70 -21.05 -18.29
N LEU A 372 22.53 -19.76 -18.09
CA LEU A 372 22.19 -19.13 -16.83
C LEU A 372 20.79 -18.55 -16.93
N VAL A 373 20.02 -18.67 -15.86
CA VAL A 373 18.68 -18.09 -15.76
C VAL A 373 18.50 -17.50 -14.36
N SER A 374 18.01 -16.27 -14.29
CA SER A 374 17.58 -15.65 -13.04
C SER A 374 16.29 -14.86 -13.25
N THR A 375 15.62 -14.53 -12.15
CA THR A 375 14.39 -13.75 -12.18
C THR A 375 14.26 -12.88 -10.95
N ASP A 376 13.95 -11.61 -11.18
CA ASP A 376 13.55 -10.68 -10.12
C ASP A 376 12.18 -10.08 -10.38
N MET A 377 11.61 -9.52 -9.33
CA MET A 377 10.43 -8.70 -9.43
C MET A 377 10.57 -7.43 -8.63
N MET A 378 9.93 -6.38 -9.13
CA MET A 378 9.72 -5.14 -8.40
C MET A 378 8.22 -4.89 -8.26
N VAL A 379 7.84 -4.57 -7.04
CA VAL A 379 6.46 -4.28 -6.63
C VAL A 379 6.41 -2.86 -6.11
N GLU A 380 5.55 -2.04 -6.70
CA GLU A 380 5.27 -0.69 -6.24
C GLU A 380 4.75 -0.73 -4.79
N GLY A 381 5.30 0.14 -3.94
CA GLY A 381 5.05 0.16 -2.50
C GLY A 381 5.91 -0.80 -1.68
N ILE A 382 6.73 -1.65 -2.32
CA ILE A 382 7.73 -2.50 -1.66
C ILE A 382 9.14 -2.09 -2.08
N HIS A 383 9.41 -2.10 -3.39
CA HIS A 383 10.76 -1.86 -3.94
C HIS A 383 10.91 -0.42 -4.43
N PHE A 384 9.81 0.22 -4.83
CA PHE A 384 9.82 1.59 -5.33
C PHE A 384 8.47 2.28 -5.07
N SER A 385 8.48 3.61 -5.13
CA SER A 385 7.31 4.47 -5.17
C SER A 385 7.58 5.65 -6.10
N GLU A 386 6.54 6.41 -6.45
CA GLU A 386 6.72 7.64 -7.26
C GLU A 386 7.61 8.69 -6.56
N SER A 387 7.76 8.61 -5.23
CA SER A 387 8.65 9.50 -4.47
C SER A 387 10.12 9.06 -4.49
N THR A 388 10.40 7.76 -4.68
CA THR A 388 11.77 7.25 -4.68
C THR A 388 12.30 6.96 -6.08
N THR A 389 11.46 6.53 -7.02
CA THR A 389 11.91 6.04 -8.32
C THR A 389 10.96 6.52 -9.41
N ALA A 390 11.47 7.28 -10.38
CA ALA A 390 10.66 7.70 -11.52
C ALA A 390 10.33 6.48 -12.42
N PRO A 391 9.27 6.53 -13.25
CA PRO A 391 8.84 5.38 -14.04
C PRO A 391 9.98 4.79 -14.91
N PHE A 392 10.76 5.65 -15.58
CA PHE A 392 11.96 5.24 -16.29
C PHE A 392 12.95 4.45 -15.41
N ASP A 393 13.21 4.96 -14.22
CA ASP A 393 14.19 4.36 -13.30
C ASP A 393 13.71 2.99 -12.81
N VAL A 394 12.40 2.74 -12.70
CA VAL A 394 11.85 1.42 -12.32
C VAL A 394 12.28 0.35 -13.32
N GLY A 395 12.11 0.62 -14.62
CA GLY A 395 12.49 -0.35 -15.66
C GLY A 395 14.00 -0.52 -15.77
N TYR A 396 14.75 0.57 -15.67
CA TYR A 396 16.22 0.52 -15.67
C TYR A 396 16.74 -0.33 -14.51
N ARG A 397 16.24 -0.08 -13.31
CA ARG A 397 16.64 -0.75 -12.08
C ARG A 397 16.31 -2.25 -12.08
N LEU A 398 15.13 -2.64 -12.55
CA LEU A 398 14.77 -4.06 -12.71
C LEU A 398 15.73 -4.77 -13.68
N GLY A 399 16.02 -4.14 -14.82
CA GLY A 399 16.95 -4.70 -15.80
C GLY A 399 18.35 -4.85 -15.21
N ALA A 400 18.82 -3.84 -14.47
CA ALA A 400 20.10 -3.87 -13.79
C ALA A 400 20.20 -4.99 -12.74
N ALA A 401 19.17 -5.17 -11.91
CA ALA A 401 19.11 -6.24 -10.90
C ALA A 401 19.27 -7.63 -11.54
N ASN A 402 18.48 -7.92 -12.58
CA ASN A 402 18.57 -9.19 -13.29
C ASN A 402 19.95 -9.39 -13.95
N ILE A 403 20.49 -8.34 -14.59
CA ILE A 403 21.81 -8.42 -15.22
C ILE A 403 22.92 -8.67 -14.18
N SER A 404 22.77 -8.12 -12.97
CA SER A 404 23.67 -8.32 -11.84
C SER A 404 23.79 -9.80 -11.44
N ASP A 405 22.68 -10.55 -11.39
CA ASP A 405 22.71 -11.99 -11.12
C ASP A 405 23.57 -12.76 -12.12
N ILE A 406 23.47 -12.42 -13.41
CA ILE A 406 24.29 -13.04 -14.45
C ILE A 406 25.76 -12.65 -14.28
N ALA A 407 26.04 -11.40 -13.89
CA ALA A 407 27.38 -10.93 -13.58
C ALA A 407 27.99 -11.69 -12.39
N ALA A 408 27.22 -11.95 -11.33
CA ALA A 408 27.64 -12.69 -10.14
C ALA A 408 28.05 -14.14 -10.45
N MET A 409 27.57 -14.71 -11.56
CA MET A 409 27.95 -16.03 -12.04
C MET A 409 29.16 -16.02 -13.00
N GLY A 410 29.72 -14.83 -13.27
CA GLY A 410 30.75 -14.61 -14.28
C GLY A 410 30.22 -14.78 -15.71
N GLY A 411 28.92 -14.63 -15.92
CA GLY A 411 28.26 -14.83 -17.21
C GLY A 411 28.13 -13.57 -18.05
N THR A 412 27.57 -13.73 -19.25
CA THR A 412 27.14 -12.65 -20.13
C THR A 412 25.62 -12.72 -20.32
N PRO A 413 24.86 -11.65 -20.01
CA PRO A 413 23.41 -11.64 -20.23
C PRO A 413 23.11 -11.58 -21.73
N ARG A 414 22.02 -12.23 -22.17
CA ARG A 414 21.68 -12.40 -23.60
C ARG A 414 20.25 -12.03 -23.93
N HIS A 415 19.32 -12.52 -23.13
CA HIS A 415 17.88 -12.40 -23.40
C HIS A 415 17.12 -12.11 -22.11
N MET A 416 15.93 -11.53 -22.25
CA MET A 416 15.03 -11.24 -21.14
C MET A 416 13.58 -11.45 -21.59
N VAL A 417 12.75 -11.97 -20.68
CA VAL A 417 11.29 -11.92 -20.82
C VAL A 417 10.71 -11.09 -19.68
N VAL A 418 9.69 -10.29 -19.97
CA VAL A 418 9.18 -9.27 -19.05
C VAL A 418 7.69 -9.44 -18.82
N SER A 419 7.27 -9.63 -17.58
CA SER A 419 5.86 -9.71 -17.20
C SER A 419 5.46 -8.47 -16.39
N ILE A 420 4.39 -7.80 -16.80
CA ILE A 420 3.83 -6.64 -16.09
C ILE A 420 2.39 -6.88 -15.66
N ALA A 421 2.08 -6.48 -14.43
CA ALA A 421 0.71 -6.29 -13.96
C ALA A 421 0.47 -4.79 -13.77
N VAL A 422 -0.34 -4.21 -14.64
CA VAL A 422 -0.60 -2.77 -14.71
C VAL A 422 -1.90 -2.44 -13.98
N PRO A 423 -1.90 -1.54 -12.97
CA PRO A 423 -3.12 -1.14 -12.27
C PRO A 423 -4.13 -0.53 -13.23
N LYS A 424 -5.40 -0.91 -13.12
CA LYS A 424 -6.46 -0.29 -13.93
C LYS A 424 -6.52 1.21 -13.65
N GLY A 425 -6.39 2.02 -14.70
CA GLY A 425 -6.33 3.48 -14.62
C GLY A 425 -4.91 4.07 -14.64
N ARG A 426 -3.86 3.25 -14.57
CA ARG A 426 -2.49 3.73 -14.81
C ARG A 426 -2.38 4.20 -16.27
N HIS A 427 -1.87 5.41 -16.46
CA HIS A 427 -1.73 6.00 -17.79
C HIS A 427 -0.69 5.22 -18.60
N THR A 428 -0.95 5.03 -19.90
CA THR A 428 -0.05 4.27 -20.80
C THR A 428 1.37 4.84 -20.83
N SER A 429 1.51 6.17 -20.73
CA SER A 429 2.84 6.81 -20.70
C SER A 429 3.72 6.31 -19.56
N TYR A 430 3.15 5.96 -18.40
CA TYR A 430 3.92 5.39 -17.29
C TYR A 430 4.58 4.07 -17.71
N VAL A 431 3.81 3.18 -18.36
CA VAL A 431 4.32 1.88 -18.84
C VAL A 431 5.36 2.06 -19.94
N GLU A 432 5.14 3.03 -20.83
CA GLU A 432 6.10 3.39 -21.88
C GLU A 432 7.42 3.91 -21.31
N GLU A 433 7.37 4.76 -20.28
CA GLU A 433 8.56 5.26 -19.60
C GLU A 433 9.31 4.14 -18.87
N VAL A 434 8.59 3.24 -18.18
CA VAL A 434 9.18 2.03 -17.57
C VAL A 434 9.90 1.20 -18.62
N TYR A 435 9.25 0.88 -19.74
CA TYR A 435 9.90 0.12 -20.81
C TYR A 435 11.05 0.88 -21.44
N GLN A 436 11.00 2.21 -21.53
CA GLN A 436 12.12 3.00 -22.04
C GLN A 436 13.36 2.83 -21.16
N GLY A 437 13.21 2.88 -19.84
CA GLY A 437 14.34 2.62 -18.93
C GLY A 437 14.88 1.20 -19.05
N LEU A 438 13.98 0.22 -19.18
CA LEU A 438 14.38 -1.17 -19.39
C LEU A 438 15.09 -1.38 -20.74
N HIS A 439 14.63 -0.71 -21.79
CA HIS A 439 15.28 -0.70 -23.10
C HIS A 439 16.67 -0.07 -23.05
N ASP A 440 16.85 1.00 -22.29
CA ASP A 440 18.14 1.68 -22.21
C ASP A 440 19.21 0.78 -21.57
N ILE A 441 18.90 0.15 -20.42
CA ILE A 441 19.84 -0.81 -19.80
C ILE A 441 20.05 -2.06 -20.68
N CYS A 442 18.99 -2.57 -21.31
CA CYS A 442 19.11 -3.72 -22.21
C CYS A 442 19.98 -3.41 -23.44
N ALA A 443 19.90 -2.19 -23.98
CA ALA A 443 20.73 -1.74 -25.09
C ALA A 443 22.20 -1.69 -24.71
N GLU A 444 22.51 -1.16 -23.52
CA GLU A 444 23.87 -1.03 -22.99
C GLU A 444 24.58 -2.38 -22.90
N TYR A 445 23.88 -3.41 -22.41
CA TYR A 445 24.43 -4.76 -22.24
C TYR A 445 24.08 -5.73 -23.38
N SER A 446 23.48 -5.22 -24.47
CA SER A 446 23.05 -6.02 -25.62
C SER A 446 22.11 -7.20 -25.28
N VAL A 447 21.25 -7.01 -24.27
CA VAL A 447 20.26 -7.99 -23.80
C VAL A 447 18.98 -7.84 -24.60
N ASN A 448 18.55 -8.87 -25.31
CA ASN A 448 17.32 -8.82 -26.10
C ASN A 448 16.08 -9.04 -25.22
N ILE A 449 15.04 -8.21 -25.34
CA ILE A 449 13.72 -8.54 -24.80
C ILE A 449 13.00 -9.42 -25.84
N ILE A 450 12.84 -10.71 -25.53
CA ILE A 450 12.37 -11.72 -26.51
C ILE A 450 10.91 -12.15 -26.29
N GLY A 451 10.28 -11.73 -25.21
CA GLY A 451 8.92 -12.14 -24.85
C GLY A 451 8.45 -11.51 -23.54
N GLY A 452 7.26 -11.88 -23.11
CA GLY A 452 6.67 -11.33 -21.90
C GLY A 452 5.20 -11.63 -21.74
N ASP A 453 4.61 -11.06 -20.70
CA ASP A 453 3.17 -11.06 -20.44
C ASP A 453 2.72 -9.68 -19.96
N THR A 454 1.49 -9.29 -20.28
CA THR A 454 0.95 -8.00 -19.87
C THR A 454 -0.49 -8.18 -19.42
N VAL A 455 -0.74 -7.95 -18.14
CA VAL A 455 -2.07 -8.09 -17.55
C VAL A 455 -2.50 -6.81 -16.87
N SER A 456 -3.82 -6.56 -16.84
CA SER A 456 -4.40 -5.56 -15.96
C SER A 456 -4.58 -6.13 -14.55
N THR A 457 -4.31 -5.35 -13.51
CA THR A 457 -4.54 -5.74 -12.11
C THR A 457 -5.35 -4.68 -11.34
N GLU A 458 -6.00 -5.11 -10.27
CA GLU A 458 -6.62 -4.23 -9.25
C GLU A 458 -5.64 -3.87 -8.12
N GLY A 459 -4.46 -4.52 -8.11
CA GLY A 459 -3.37 -4.33 -7.14
C GLY A 459 -2.33 -3.28 -7.59
N PRO A 460 -1.17 -3.22 -6.93
CA PRO A 460 -0.09 -2.29 -7.27
C PRO A 460 0.52 -2.61 -8.64
N PHE A 461 1.30 -1.67 -9.19
CA PHE A 461 2.13 -1.99 -10.37
C PHE A 461 3.17 -3.02 -9.99
N VAL A 462 3.23 -4.10 -10.78
CA VAL A 462 4.23 -5.16 -10.63
C VAL A 462 4.93 -5.32 -11.96
N ILE A 463 6.25 -5.39 -11.92
CA ILE A 463 7.06 -5.76 -13.06
C ILE A 463 8.04 -6.85 -12.63
N SER A 464 8.13 -7.90 -13.44
CA SER A 464 9.09 -8.99 -13.23
C SER A 464 9.81 -9.25 -14.53
N ALA A 465 11.10 -9.54 -14.42
CA ALA A 465 11.91 -9.96 -15.54
C ALA A 465 12.53 -11.32 -15.22
N THR A 466 12.68 -12.13 -16.26
CA THR A 466 13.53 -13.32 -16.24
C THR A 466 14.60 -13.12 -17.28
N VAL A 467 15.86 -13.12 -16.85
CA VAL A 467 17.02 -12.98 -17.72
C VAL A 467 17.64 -14.33 -18.02
N PHE A 468 18.15 -14.46 -19.24
CA PHE A 468 18.94 -15.58 -19.70
C PHE A 468 20.32 -15.08 -20.07
N GLY A 469 21.34 -15.77 -19.58
CA GLY A 469 22.73 -15.52 -19.89
C GLY A 469 23.46 -16.80 -20.26
N ASP A 470 24.74 -16.63 -20.57
CA ASP A 470 25.64 -17.77 -20.77
C ASP A 470 27.00 -17.56 -20.13
N VAL A 471 27.65 -18.67 -19.84
CA VAL A 471 29.03 -18.71 -19.32
C VAL A 471 29.75 -19.87 -20.00
N PRO A 472 31.05 -19.78 -20.29
CA PRO A 472 31.78 -20.92 -20.87
C PRO A 472 31.58 -22.19 -20.05
N THR A 473 31.46 -23.33 -20.73
CA THR A 473 31.11 -24.62 -20.10
C THR A 473 32.00 -24.91 -18.88
N ASN A 474 31.38 -25.23 -17.74
CA ASN A 474 31.99 -25.48 -16.43
C ASN A 474 32.82 -24.31 -15.85
N GLN A 475 32.52 -23.07 -16.22
CA GLN A 475 33.20 -21.87 -15.69
C GLN A 475 32.27 -20.92 -14.94
N SER A 476 31.05 -21.34 -14.59
CA SER A 476 30.20 -20.59 -13.67
C SER A 476 30.90 -20.41 -12.33
N VAL A 477 30.99 -19.18 -11.84
CA VAL A 477 31.46 -18.90 -10.47
C VAL A 477 30.24 -18.99 -9.55
N LEU A 478 30.29 -19.88 -8.56
CA LEU A 478 29.18 -20.13 -7.65
C LEU A 478 29.44 -19.46 -6.29
N ARG A 479 28.41 -19.32 -5.45
CA ARG A 479 28.59 -18.95 -4.03
C ARG A 479 29.43 -19.98 -3.27
N SER A 480 29.35 -21.26 -3.69
CA SER A 480 30.18 -22.35 -3.18
C SER A 480 31.51 -22.42 -3.93
N GLY A 481 32.61 -22.44 -3.20
CA GLY A 481 33.93 -22.67 -3.79
C GLY A 481 35.06 -21.91 -3.11
N ALA A 482 34.73 -21.00 -2.19
CA ALA A 482 35.72 -20.32 -1.35
C ALA A 482 36.58 -21.32 -0.56
N GLN A 483 37.88 -21.08 -0.49
CA GLN A 483 38.86 -22.01 0.07
C GLN A 483 39.78 -21.33 1.08
N ASP A 484 40.41 -22.14 1.95
CA ASP A 484 41.44 -21.64 2.87
C ASP A 484 42.56 -20.94 2.11
N GLY A 485 42.83 -19.68 2.48
CA GLY A 485 43.87 -18.87 1.85
C GLY A 485 43.40 -17.99 0.69
N ASP A 486 42.13 -18.04 0.29
CA ASP A 486 41.58 -17.06 -0.64
C ASP A 486 41.55 -15.65 -0.02
N ALA A 487 41.77 -14.64 -0.85
CA ALA A 487 41.46 -13.25 -0.58
C ALA A 487 39.99 -12.97 -0.87
N VAL A 488 39.37 -12.06 -0.12
CA VAL A 488 37.99 -11.59 -0.33
C VAL A 488 38.03 -10.24 -1.03
N PHE A 489 37.31 -10.10 -2.13
CA PHE A 489 37.23 -8.85 -2.89
C PHE A 489 35.80 -8.31 -2.94
N ILE A 490 35.69 -7.00 -3.14
CA ILE A 490 34.47 -6.32 -3.59
C ILE A 490 34.74 -5.46 -4.82
N THR A 491 33.70 -5.07 -5.56
CA THR A 491 33.80 -4.05 -6.61
C THR A 491 33.33 -2.67 -6.13
N ASN A 492 34.05 -1.62 -6.54
CA ASN A 492 33.75 -0.21 -6.33
C ASN A 492 33.38 0.13 -4.86
N TYR A 493 32.33 0.94 -4.68
CA TYR A 493 31.87 1.47 -3.40
C TYR A 493 30.54 0.84 -3.01
N LEU A 494 30.36 0.63 -1.70
CA LEU A 494 29.13 0.11 -1.10
C LEU A 494 28.40 1.19 -0.29
N GLY A 495 27.13 0.95 0.03
CA GLY A 495 26.28 1.83 0.82
C GLY A 495 25.72 3.04 0.07
N LEU A 496 26.00 3.17 -1.23
CA LEU A 496 25.51 4.28 -2.05
C LEU A 496 24.00 4.16 -2.29
N SER A 497 23.50 2.95 -2.53
CA SER A 497 22.05 2.75 -2.69
C SER A 497 21.28 3.05 -1.40
N TYR A 498 21.82 2.65 -0.24
CA TYR A 498 21.23 2.98 1.07
C TYR A 498 21.10 4.49 1.28
N VAL A 499 22.18 5.23 1.04
CA VAL A 499 22.18 6.69 1.15
C VAL A 499 21.26 7.32 0.10
N GLY A 500 21.21 6.74 -1.11
CA GLY A 500 20.31 7.17 -2.17
C GLY A 500 18.84 7.06 -1.77
N LEU A 501 18.42 5.91 -1.26
CA LEU A 501 17.07 5.66 -0.78
C LEU A 501 16.68 6.66 0.32
N HIS A 502 17.51 6.78 1.35
CA HIS A 502 17.18 7.65 2.49
C HIS A 502 17.17 9.12 2.11
N SER A 503 18.11 9.54 1.25
CA SER A 503 18.10 10.88 0.66
C SER A 503 16.81 11.17 -0.11
N LEU A 504 16.30 10.22 -0.91
CA LEU A 504 15.02 10.35 -1.61
C LEU A 504 13.83 10.44 -0.64
N LEU A 505 13.82 9.61 0.40
CA LEU A 505 12.76 9.59 1.41
C LEU A 505 12.73 10.88 2.24
N GLU A 506 13.90 11.47 2.52
CA GLU A 506 14.07 12.76 3.19
C GLU A 506 13.77 13.96 2.27
N GLY A 507 13.68 13.75 0.95
CA GLY A 507 13.58 14.81 -0.05
C GLY A 507 14.86 15.62 -0.22
N SER A 508 16.01 15.04 0.12
CA SER A 508 17.33 15.69 -0.01
C SER A 508 17.85 15.61 -1.45
N GLU A 509 18.52 16.68 -1.89
CA GLU A 509 19.22 16.74 -3.19
C GLU A 509 20.75 16.75 -3.03
N ASP A 510 21.25 16.65 -1.79
CA ASP A 510 22.67 16.82 -1.46
C ASP A 510 23.55 15.62 -1.88
N TYR A 511 22.92 14.50 -2.23
CA TYR A 511 23.59 13.22 -2.53
C TYR A 511 23.21 12.67 -3.92
N PRO A 512 23.51 13.42 -5.01
CA PRO A 512 23.06 13.07 -6.36
C PRO A 512 23.68 11.77 -6.89
N VAL A 513 24.92 11.42 -6.53
CA VAL A 513 25.52 10.14 -6.96
C VAL A 513 24.80 8.97 -6.30
N SER A 514 24.57 9.06 -4.99
CA SER A 514 23.90 8.01 -4.20
C SER A 514 22.47 7.80 -4.69
N ARG A 515 21.73 8.89 -4.94
CA ARG A 515 20.38 8.82 -5.54
C ARG A 515 20.40 8.16 -6.91
N SER A 516 21.37 8.51 -7.75
CA SER A 516 21.55 7.87 -9.06
C SER A 516 21.87 6.40 -8.94
N VAL A 517 22.68 5.97 -7.96
CA VAL A 517 23.01 4.55 -7.76
C VAL A 517 21.78 3.77 -7.31
N HIS A 518 20.96 4.32 -6.40
CA HIS A 518 19.72 3.68 -5.99
C HIS A 518 18.72 3.52 -7.15
N GLN A 519 18.52 4.59 -7.93
CA GLN A 519 17.53 4.61 -9.02
C GLN A 519 18.04 3.92 -10.29
N ARG A 520 19.34 3.99 -10.57
CA ARG A 520 20.00 3.51 -11.79
C ARG A 520 21.32 2.80 -11.44
N PRO A 521 21.27 1.65 -10.77
CA PRO A 521 22.46 0.89 -10.43
C PRO A 521 23.13 0.36 -11.70
N ILE A 522 24.45 0.27 -11.67
CA ILE A 522 25.26 -0.24 -12.78
C ILE A 522 25.64 -1.69 -12.48
N PRO A 523 25.16 -2.67 -13.25
CA PRO A 523 25.55 -4.06 -13.04
C PRO A 523 26.93 -4.34 -13.62
N HIS A 524 27.79 -4.98 -12.83
CA HIS A 524 29.23 -5.11 -13.13
C HIS A 524 29.59 -6.38 -13.92
N VAL A 525 28.95 -6.59 -15.08
CA VAL A 525 29.15 -7.78 -15.95
C VAL A 525 30.62 -8.00 -16.30
N GLU A 526 31.33 -6.94 -16.69
CA GLU A 526 32.76 -7.03 -17.02
C GLU A 526 33.60 -7.45 -15.79
N CYS A 527 33.25 -6.98 -14.60
CA CYS A 527 33.95 -7.38 -13.38
C CYS A 527 33.74 -8.87 -13.08
N GLY A 528 32.52 -9.38 -13.25
CA GLY A 528 32.23 -10.80 -13.09
C GLY A 528 33.05 -11.68 -14.05
N ILE A 529 33.15 -11.26 -15.32
CA ILE A 529 33.96 -11.94 -16.33
C ILE A 529 35.45 -11.89 -15.98
N ILE A 530 35.97 -10.73 -15.58
CA ILE A 530 37.38 -10.56 -15.19
C ILE A 530 37.70 -11.44 -13.99
N ALA A 531 36.87 -11.44 -12.95
CA ALA A 531 37.05 -12.24 -11.75
C ALA A 531 37.05 -13.74 -12.09
N ARG A 532 36.10 -14.21 -12.89
CA ARG A 532 36.06 -15.59 -13.41
C ARG A 532 37.34 -15.96 -14.15
N ASP A 533 37.77 -15.14 -15.10
CA ASP A 533 38.92 -15.43 -15.96
C ASP A 533 40.25 -15.45 -15.17
N LEU A 534 40.34 -14.66 -14.10
CA LEU A 534 41.45 -14.70 -13.16
C LEU A 534 41.34 -15.86 -12.15
N GLY A 535 40.20 -16.55 -12.10
CA GLY A 535 39.99 -17.75 -11.29
C GLY A 535 39.46 -17.44 -9.91
N ALA A 536 38.51 -16.52 -9.80
CA ALA A 536 37.66 -16.38 -8.62
C ALA A 536 37.04 -17.74 -8.26
N THR A 537 37.03 -18.03 -6.97
CA THR A 537 36.61 -19.29 -6.38
C THR A 537 35.17 -19.25 -5.89
N SER A 538 34.68 -18.06 -5.52
CA SER A 538 33.26 -17.82 -5.28
C SER A 538 32.88 -16.38 -5.59
N MET A 539 31.59 -16.13 -5.85
CA MET A 539 31.08 -14.79 -6.14
C MET A 539 29.57 -14.70 -5.87
N ASN A 540 29.12 -13.49 -5.55
CA ASN A 540 27.72 -13.08 -5.36
C ASN A 540 27.61 -11.59 -5.69
N ASP A 541 26.41 -11.09 -5.99
CA ASP A 541 26.14 -9.66 -6.04
C ASP A 541 25.46 -9.17 -4.76
N ILE A 542 25.73 -7.92 -4.39
CA ILE A 542 25.29 -7.30 -3.15
C ILE A 542 23.92 -6.63 -3.38
N SER A 543 22.86 -7.41 -3.16
CA SER A 543 21.45 -6.99 -3.29
C SER A 543 20.79 -6.74 -1.94
N ASP A 544 21.19 -7.43 -0.88
CA ASP A 544 20.63 -7.30 0.47
C ASP A 544 21.61 -6.67 1.46
N GLY A 545 22.88 -6.53 1.07
CA GLY A 545 23.92 -5.80 1.78
C GLY A 545 24.98 -6.73 2.35
N LEU A 546 26.26 -6.30 2.31
CA LEU A 546 27.46 -7.15 2.38
C LEU A 546 27.44 -8.26 3.45
N SER A 547 26.77 -8.03 4.59
CA SER A 547 26.62 -9.04 5.63
C SER A 547 25.86 -10.28 5.17
N SER A 548 24.82 -10.11 4.35
CA SER A 548 23.99 -11.18 3.79
C SER A 548 24.82 -12.03 2.84
N GLU A 549 25.39 -11.44 1.80
CA GLU A 549 26.06 -12.17 0.72
C GLU A 549 27.33 -12.87 1.18
N LEU A 550 28.10 -12.26 2.08
CA LEU A 550 29.26 -12.94 2.68
C LEU A 550 28.84 -14.14 3.52
N ASN A 551 27.74 -14.03 4.26
CA ASN A 551 27.22 -15.17 5.01
C ASN A 551 26.69 -16.26 4.07
N GLU A 552 26.07 -15.92 2.94
CA GLU A 552 25.68 -16.90 1.93
C GLU A 552 26.89 -17.63 1.33
N ILE A 553 27.98 -16.91 1.00
CA ILE A 553 29.24 -17.52 0.54
C ILE A 553 29.84 -18.43 1.62
N ALA A 554 29.93 -17.94 2.85
CA ALA A 554 30.48 -18.70 3.98
C ALA A 554 29.68 -19.99 4.23
N ASN A 555 28.35 -19.91 4.16
CA ASN A 555 27.45 -21.06 4.29
C ASN A 555 27.57 -22.03 3.11
N ALA A 556 27.57 -21.55 1.88
CA ALA A 556 27.68 -22.40 0.69
C ALA A 556 29.05 -23.11 0.61
N SER A 557 30.11 -22.44 1.08
CA SER A 557 31.48 -22.95 1.03
C SER A 557 31.94 -23.67 2.31
N GLN A 558 31.20 -23.55 3.41
CA GLN A 558 31.56 -24.09 4.74
C GLN A 558 32.93 -23.60 5.23
N VAL A 559 33.10 -22.27 5.25
CA VAL A 559 34.36 -21.58 5.62
C VAL A 559 34.10 -20.42 6.57
N THR A 560 35.15 -19.99 7.27
CA THR A 560 35.13 -18.72 8.01
C THR A 560 35.70 -17.62 7.11
N ILE A 561 34.97 -16.53 6.94
CA ILE A 561 35.42 -15.33 6.23
C ILE A 561 35.84 -14.26 7.25
N PHE A 562 37.03 -13.69 7.08
CA PHE A 562 37.58 -12.64 7.94
C PHE A 562 37.66 -11.33 7.14
N ILE A 563 37.00 -10.27 7.62
CA ILE A 563 36.94 -8.97 6.97
C ILE A 563 37.68 -7.91 7.81
N ASP A 564 38.56 -7.16 7.16
CA ASP A 564 39.13 -5.92 7.68
C ASP A 564 38.19 -4.76 7.28
N GLU A 565 37.38 -4.29 8.23
CA GLU A 565 36.42 -3.21 8.00
C GLU A 565 37.11 -1.92 7.52
N SER A 566 38.36 -1.68 7.95
CA SER A 566 39.12 -0.49 7.56
C SER A 566 39.61 -0.51 6.11
N ALA A 567 39.56 -1.66 5.45
CA ALA A 567 39.87 -1.82 4.04
C ALA A 567 38.70 -1.46 3.11
N LEU A 568 37.48 -1.30 3.64
CA LEU A 568 36.30 -0.92 2.85
C LEU A 568 36.44 0.52 2.34
N PRO A 569 36.35 0.76 1.02
CA PRO A 569 36.44 2.10 0.45
C PRO A 569 35.14 2.87 0.72
N ILE A 570 35.26 4.06 1.31
CA ILE A 570 34.10 4.91 1.63
C ILE A 570 33.97 6.02 0.58
N HIS A 571 32.81 6.07 -0.09
CA HIS A 571 32.51 7.16 -1.02
C HIS A 571 32.23 8.46 -0.26
N PRO A 572 32.65 9.64 -0.77
CA PRO A 572 32.44 10.92 -0.08
C PRO A 572 30.98 11.24 0.28
N GLU A 573 30.02 10.88 -0.58
CA GLU A 573 28.60 11.06 -0.27
C GLU A 573 28.12 10.16 0.88
N VAL A 574 28.61 8.92 0.96
CA VAL A 574 28.30 8.01 2.08
C VAL A 574 28.87 8.56 3.38
N GLN A 575 30.13 9.00 3.35
CA GLN A 575 30.76 9.64 4.50
C GLN A 575 29.95 10.86 4.97
N ALA A 576 29.60 11.77 4.05
CA ALA A 576 28.90 13.00 4.37
C ALA A 576 27.49 12.77 4.91
N TYR A 577 26.74 11.81 4.36
CA TYR A 577 25.41 11.43 4.86
C TYR A 577 25.49 10.81 6.25
N CYS A 578 26.40 9.87 6.46
CA CYS A 578 26.54 9.21 7.75
C CYS A 578 27.04 10.18 8.83
N GLU A 579 27.94 11.10 8.52
CA GLU A 579 28.36 12.16 9.45
C GLU A 579 27.20 13.09 9.85
N SER A 580 26.36 13.51 8.90
CA SER A 580 25.22 14.38 9.20
C SER A 580 24.16 13.69 10.07
N HIS A 581 24.04 12.37 9.95
CA HIS A 581 23.10 11.54 10.71
C HIS A 581 23.72 10.88 11.96
N GLN A 582 25.00 11.16 12.27
CA GLN A 582 25.72 10.56 13.41
C GLN A 582 25.75 9.02 13.37
N MET A 583 25.87 8.47 12.16
CA MET A 583 25.91 7.04 11.87
C MET A 583 27.31 6.63 11.39
N SER A 584 27.63 5.34 11.54
CA SER A 584 28.84 4.77 10.93
C SER A 584 28.60 4.54 9.44
N PRO A 585 29.54 4.91 8.54
CA PRO A 585 29.44 4.59 7.11
C PRO A 585 29.39 3.07 6.88
N TYR A 586 30.06 2.28 7.70
CA TYR A 586 30.05 0.82 7.57
C TYR A 586 28.66 0.21 7.76
N LEU A 587 27.77 0.84 8.55
CA LEU A 587 26.40 0.36 8.71
C LEU A 587 25.67 0.30 7.36
N SER A 588 25.82 1.36 6.55
CA SER A 588 25.22 1.41 5.21
C SER A 588 25.78 0.36 4.26
N MET A 589 27.04 -0.04 4.42
CA MET A 589 27.69 -1.05 3.58
C MET A 589 27.32 -2.48 4.00
N TRP A 590 27.23 -2.72 5.31
CA TRP A 590 26.92 -4.04 5.87
C TRP A 590 25.45 -4.43 5.71
N THR A 591 24.55 -3.45 5.78
CA THR A 591 23.10 -3.68 5.87
C THR A 591 22.29 -3.00 4.76
N GLY A 592 22.92 -2.11 3.98
CA GLY A 592 22.29 -1.49 2.83
C GLY A 592 22.31 -2.41 1.62
N GLY A 593 21.13 -2.69 1.09
CA GLY A 593 20.95 -3.48 -0.12
C GLY A 593 20.95 -2.64 -1.40
N GLU A 594 20.81 -3.36 -2.51
CA GLU A 594 20.57 -2.83 -3.86
C GLU A 594 21.72 -1.98 -4.42
N ASP A 595 22.95 -2.21 -3.95
CA ASP A 595 24.17 -1.61 -4.53
C ASP A 595 24.57 -2.30 -5.86
N PHE A 596 24.22 -3.58 -6.03
CA PHE A 596 24.54 -4.44 -7.19
C PHE A 596 26.04 -4.44 -7.55
N GLN A 597 26.88 -4.29 -6.53
CA GLN A 597 28.31 -4.57 -6.61
C GLN A 597 28.57 -6.06 -6.43
N LEU A 598 29.74 -6.54 -6.85
CA LEU A 598 30.11 -7.95 -6.67
C LEU A 598 30.97 -8.11 -5.41
N VAL A 599 30.73 -9.20 -4.69
CA VAL A 599 31.62 -9.72 -3.64
C VAL A 599 32.04 -11.13 -4.00
N GLY A 600 33.30 -11.47 -3.77
CA GLY A 600 33.78 -12.80 -4.09
C GLY A 600 35.11 -13.15 -3.44
N THR A 601 35.58 -14.35 -3.75
CA THR A 601 36.86 -14.88 -3.25
C THR A 601 37.75 -15.26 -4.42
N ILE A 602 39.05 -15.12 -4.26
CA ILE A 602 40.05 -15.46 -5.27
C ILE A 602 41.33 -15.95 -4.58
N PRO A 603 42.11 -16.88 -5.16
CA PRO A 603 43.39 -17.28 -4.58
C PRO A 603 44.30 -16.06 -4.36
N ALA A 604 44.86 -15.93 -3.16
CA ALA A 604 45.60 -14.73 -2.77
C ALA A 604 46.79 -14.40 -3.69
N ASP A 605 47.41 -15.40 -4.32
CA ASP A 605 48.49 -15.23 -5.30
C ASP A 605 48.03 -14.67 -6.65
N LYS A 606 46.72 -14.67 -6.90
CA LYS A 606 46.10 -14.08 -8.09
C LYS A 606 45.39 -12.75 -7.83
N ALA A 607 45.18 -12.40 -6.56
CA ALA A 607 44.48 -11.18 -6.18
C ALA A 607 45.13 -9.90 -6.75
N GLU A 608 46.46 -9.86 -6.87
CA GLU A 608 47.19 -8.72 -7.46
C GLU A 608 46.91 -8.49 -8.95
N ALA A 609 46.33 -9.47 -9.65
CA ALA A 609 45.96 -9.34 -11.06
C ALA A 609 44.60 -8.65 -11.26
N LEU A 610 43.81 -8.48 -10.18
CA LEU A 610 42.56 -7.73 -10.24
C LEU A 610 42.86 -6.23 -10.42
N PRO A 611 42.13 -5.52 -11.29
CA PRO A 611 42.29 -4.07 -11.46
C PRO A 611 41.99 -3.31 -10.16
N ALA A 612 43.02 -2.71 -9.55
CA ALA A 612 42.93 -2.09 -8.23
C ALA A 612 42.04 -0.83 -8.18
N GLU A 613 41.72 -0.24 -9.33
CA GLU A 613 40.78 0.88 -9.47
C GLU A 613 39.31 0.46 -9.30
N THR A 614 39.01 -0.83 -9.47
CA THR A 614 37.64 -1.36 -9.42
C THR A 614 37.49 -2.42 -8.33
N PHE A 615 38.52 -3.22 -8.07
CA PHE A 615 38.49 -4.28 -7.07
C PHE A 615 39.25 -3.88 -5.81
N THR A 616 38.64 -4.10 -4.66
CA THR A 616 39.29 -3.89 -3.36
C THR A 616 39.34 -5.19 -2.57
N ILE A 617 40.53 -5.57 -2.09
CA ILE A 617 40.67 -6.70 -1.17
C ILE A 617 40.33 -6.25 0.24
N ILE A 618 39.32 -6.90 0.83
CA ILE A 618 38.75 -6.52 2.13
C ILE A 618 38.94 -7.58 3.21
N GLY A 619 39.54 -8.72 2.87
CA GLY A 619 39.60 -9.83 3.80
C GLY A 619 40.24 -11.09 3.24
N TYR A 620 40.08 -12.18 3.97
CA TYR A 620 40.59 -13.50 3.61
C TYR A 620 39.71 -14.62 4.16
N VAL A 621 39.89 -15.81 3.61
CA VAL A 621 39.12 -17.01 3.95
C VAL A 621 40.00 -18.00 4.73
N LYS A 622 39.40 -18.66 5.72
CA LYS A 622 39.99 -19.80 6.42
C LYS A 622 39.07 -21.00 6.47
N ALA A 623 39.65 -22.19 6.47
CA ALA A 623 38.93 -23.41 6.81
C ALA A 623 38.32 -23.28 8.21
N GLY A 624 37.02 -23.53 8.36
CA GLY A 624 36.32 -23.30 9.61
C GLY A 624 34.82 -23.53 9.55
N ALA A 625 34.11 -23.06 10.57
CA ALA A 625 32.65 -23.05 10.57
C ALA A 625 32.15 -21.98 9.59
N ALA A 626 30.96 -22.20 9.01
CA ALA A 626 30.28 -21.20 8.20
C ALA A 626 29.93 -19.96 9.05
N GLN A 627 30.73 -18.92 8.93
CA GLN A 627 30.52 -17.64 9.60
C GLN A 627 31.37 -16.53 8.97
N VAL A 628 30.96 -15.29 9.20
CA VAL A 628 31.72 -14.10 8.84
C VAL A 628 32.17 -13.40 10.12
N LEU A 629 33.44 -13.03 10.19
CA LEU A 629 34.05 -12.30 11.29
C LEU A 629 34.60 -10.97 10.76
N VAL A 630 34.28 -9.88 11.44
CA VAL A 630 34.83 -8.55 11.15
C VAL A 630 35.78 -8.11 12.26
N ASP A 631 36.91 -7.51 11.90
CA ASP A 631 37.81 -6.89 12.86
C ASP A 631 37.26 -5.52 13.27
N HIS A 632 36.96 -5.37 14.56
CA HIS A 632 36.58 -4.11 15.17
C HIS A 632 37.53 -3.82 16.33
N ASP A 633 38.44 -2.86 16.15
CA ASP A 633 39.46 -2.46 17.12
C ASP A 633 40.34 -3.62 17.66
N GLY A 634 40.70 -4.57 16.79
CA GLY A 634 41.53 -5.72 17.13
C GLY A 634 40.78 -6.89 17.77
N GLN A 635 39.44 -6.88 17.71
CA GLN A 635 38.57 -7.97 18.12
C GLN A 635 37.72 -8.47 16.96
N TRP A 636 37.71 -9.79 16.78
CA TRP A 636 36.86 -10.46 15.79
C TRP A 636 35.44 -10.62 16.32
N ILE A 637 34.47 -10.01 15.62
CA ILE A 637 33.04 -10.06 15.96
C ILE A 637 32.30 -10.81 14.86
N THR A 638 31.40 -11.70 15.23
CA THR A 638 30.53 -12.39 14.27
C THR A 638 29.55 -11.41 13.63
N VAL A 639 29.52 -11.42 12.30
CA VAL A 639 28.57 -10.66 11.49
C VAL A 639 27.36 -11.54 11.23
N GLU A 640 26.25 -11.21 11.89
CA GLU A 640 24.95 -11.83 11.59
C GLU A 640 24.45 -11.38 10.21
N PRO A 641 23.79 -12.27 9.44
CA PRO A 641 23.17 -11.88 8.17
C PRO A 641 22.04 -10.89 8.45
N LYS A 642 22.27 -9.61 8.13
CA LYS A 642 21.31 -8.53 8.30
C LYS A 642 21.18 -7.79 6.98
N GLY A 643 20.22 -8.22 6.17
CA GLY A 643 19.82 -7.58 4.93
C GLY A 643 18.30 -7.45 4.83
N TYR A 644 17.81 -6.88 3.73
CA TYR A 644 16.39 -6.78 3.46
C TYR A 644 15.76 -8.18 3.38
N ASN A 645 14.61 -8.41 4.02
CA ASN A 645 13.91 -9.69 4.00
C ASN A 645 12.42 -9.46 3.69
N HIS A 646 11.95 -10.05 2.60
CA HIS A 646 10.57 -9.87 2.13
C HIS A 646 9.50 -10.51 3.03
N LEU A 647 9.85 -11.46 3.89
CA LEU A 647 8.91 -12.28 4.66
C LEU A 647 9.00 -12.11 6.18
N ASP A 648 10.13 -11.62 6.70
CA ASP A 648 10.28 -11.21 8.09
C ASP A 648 10.50 -9.71 8.16
N LYS A 649 9.68 -9.03 8.99
CA LYS A 649 9.71 -7.58 9.31
C LYS A 649 11.01 -6.89 8.90
N GLY A 650 11.01 -6.27 7.72
CA GLY A 650 12.08 -5.37 7.29
C GLY A 650 12.18 -4.20 8.27
N ILE A 651 13.31 -4.14 8.97
CA ILE A 651 13.74 -2.94 9.69
C ILE A 651 14.07 -1.92 8.61
N LEU A 652 13.28 -0.85 8.54
CA LEU A 652 13.74 0.46 8.08
C LEU A 652 14.03 1.29 9.32
#